data_AF-A0A1I7U4V4-F1
#
_entry.id   AF-A0A1I7U4V4-F1
#
_cell.length_a   1.000
_cell.length_b   1.000
_cell.length_c   1.000
_cell.angle_alpha   90.00
_cell.angle_beta   90.00
_cell.angle_gamma   90.00
#
_symmetry.space_group_name_H-M   'P 1'
#
loop_
_entity.id
_entity.type
_entity.pdbx_description
1 polymer ?
#
loop_
_entity_poly.entity_id
_entity_poly.type
_entity_poly.pdbx_seq_one_letter_code
_entity_poly.pdbx_strand_id
1 'polypeptide(L)'
;MMIIEGACDERCNGVLEGIRICREGYPSRLPHSEFIERYSLLLKNKTIGGSEKEKCSMICHDAEVRKERFAVGKMKLFCKVGVISELERKRNEYISSFIVLIQANIRYLNIQKDLIERRKKLEAIVTIQQNVRQFAELSQWPWYRIHHLARGLIPKNRDKERIEELEKEKMKLEEEIQEMEMKNEEALKENLKLTMLLDREKTEKLKVQKEMEEVERKGKEKLLEKEREFRKTMEEMEQNEEIFSVLEKKYNDQHKKVMKMNDILRDYERKIEQLNMEKSDLEAENLKLKEAQNRQDSHYGNLEKELMEKTSLIDELQNQNQKLFDETNEQKITIAKLETALEDEKSRFSRQNNTIGDMQKLISELNEKIARLDNVALNERNSTRKVEREKEKLNEELTTAKEIIQKQAKKIDELKEECRKRGNEVNRLERKLEDKEAMMADCVKELKDNHKERLKEMEQKVEDVKRKNSKLENENSTQRNQIEIFQRESSVDSDYGRSSSGRLSTLGRQYSLTSMGSFSSIRTVGLSRKDSVSDMTSSMYSLRGRRDSTYDMTSSVISSTNGLQRSPSTSQVMEKERRILELEKEKAAINTDLQLVKRELDVYKSQLSAVESEKESLQTTLRKQTNQLQETTRQHNSAQKNADNLALRLKKALADCEEWKKKHEDSIKESKTEILAERKRAMDRAEASEKETELKQSRMATIESAKTALNGELTRTQAELDRCRQIIVQLEENLKSQETLGNSFERHQSNLNFEIENLRDENCALKAKIRRQYKQIELLTQQDETNDELNHFENKTERLL
;
A
#
# COMPACT_ATOMS: atom_id res chain seq x y z
N MET A 1 -105.40 1.38 -52.46
CA MET A 1 -105.70 2.73 -51.95
C MET A 1 -104.46 3.37 -51.30
N MET A 2 -103.91 2.80 -50.22
CA MET A 2 -102.83 3.36 -49.39
C MET A 2 -101.52 3.85 -50.08
N ILE A 3 -101.19 3.47 -51.32
CA ILE A 3 -99.96 3.94 -52.00
C ILE A 3 -100.11 5.37 -52.56
N ILE A 4 -101.35 5.85 -52.77
CA ILE A 4 -101.58 7.16 -53.40
C ILE A 4 -101.54 8.32 -52.38
N GLU A 5 -101.92 8.07 -51.12
CA GLU A 5 -102.02 9.10 -50.08
C GLU A 5 -100.62 9.63 -49.68
N GLY A 6 -99.66 8.75 -49.42
CA GLY A 6 -98.27 9.15 -49.13
C GLY A 6 -97.60 9.95 -50.26
N ALA A 7 -97.97 9.67 -51.51
CA ALA A 7 -97.48 10.40 -52.68
C ALA A 7 -98.09 11.82 -52.83
N CYS A 8 -99.06 12.21 -52.00
CA CYS A 8 -99.50 13.59 -51.84
C CYS A 8 -98.72 14.31 -50.73
N ASP A 9 -98.50 13.66 -49.58
CA ASP A 9 -97.77 14.25 -48.45
C ASP A 9 -96.34 14.68 -48.82
N GLU A 10 -95.60 13.88 -49.59
CA GLU A 10 -94.25 14.27 -50.05
C GLU A 10 -94.23 15.51 -50.96
N ARG A 11 -95.35 15.79 -51.65
CA ARG A 11 -95.53 16.99 -52.48
C ARG A 11 -95.94 18.21 -51.65
N CYS A 12 -96.86 18.04 -50.69
CA CYS A 12 -97.24 19.11 -49.76
C CYS A 12 -96.08 19.57 -48.88
N ASN A 13 -95.22 18.65 -48.43
CA ASN A 13 -94.05 18.93 -47.61
C ASN A 13 -92.81 19.37 -48.43
N GLY A 14 -92.93 19.54 -49.75
CA GLY A 14 -91.84 20.03 -50.61
C GLY A 14 -90.62 19.11 -50.73
N VAL A 15 -90.72 17.84 -50.30
CA VAL A 15 -89.60 16.89 -50.19
C VAL A 15 -88.95 16.64 -51.55
N LEU A 16 -89.77 16.50 -52.61
CA LEU A 16 -89.29 16.33 -53.97
C LEU A 16 -88.49 17.54 -54.48
N GLU A 17 -88.90 18.76 -54.13
CA GLU A 17 -88.18 19.98 -54.52
C GLU A 17 -86.91 20.16 -53.66
N GLY A 18 -86.91 19.74 -52.39
CA GLY A 18 -85.69 19.62 -51.58
C GLY A 18 -84.66 18.66 -52.18
N ILE A 19 -85.10 17.46 -52.57
CA ILE A 19 -84.26 16.47 -53.29
C ILE A 19 -83.73 17.06 -54.60
N ARG A 20 -84.58 17.78 -55.35
CA ARG A 20 -84.20 18.45 -56.59
C ARG A 20 -83.13 19.53 -56.36
N ILE A 21 -83.32 20.42 -55.39
CA ILE A 21 -82.35 21.45 -54.99
C ILE A 21 -81.01 20.80 -54.57
N CYS A 22 -81.04 19.66 -53.88
CA CYS A 22 -79.83 18.90 -53.51
C CYS A 22 -79.12 18.23 -54.71
N ARG A 23 -79.84 17.90 -55.79
CA ARG A 23 -79.27 17.30 -57.03
C ARG A 23 -78.77 18.35 -58.01
N GLU A 24 -79.55 19.40 -58.25
CA GLU A 24 -79.24 20.48 -59.17
C GLU A 24 -78.19 21.44 -58.57
N GLY A 25 -78.32 21.79 -57.29
CA GLY A 25 -77.46 22.73 -56.59
C GLY A 25 -76.20 22.15 -55.95
N TYR A 26 -75.63 22.92 -55.03
CA TYR A 26 -74.39 22.63 -54.30
C TYR A 26 -74.62 22.78 -52.79
N PRO A 27 -74.93 21.67 -52.07
CA PRO A 27 -75.24 21.72 -50.65
C PRO A 27 -73.99 21.98 -49.78
N SER A 28 -72.84 21.43 -50.15
CA SER A 28 -71.59 21.59 -49.38
C SER A 28 -70.82 22.84 -49.81
N ARG A 29 -70.34 23.63 -48.84
CA ARG A 29 -69.75 24.97 -49.08
C ARG A 29 -68.60 25.23 -48.11
N LEU A 30 -67.37 25.39 -48.60
CA LEU A 30 -66.17 25.57 -47.77
C LEU A 30 -65.47 26.90 -48.12
N PRO A 31 -64.92 27.65 -47.15
CA PRO A 31 -63.95 28.74 -47.40
C PRO A 31 -62.78 28.27 -48.25
N HIS A 32 -62.24 29.14 -49.10
CA HIS A 32 -61.07 28.78 -49.91
C HIS A 32 -59.86 28.42 -49.05
N SER A 33 -59.58 29.18 -47.99
CA SER A 33 -58.49 28.93 -47.04
C SER A 33 -58.56 27.54 -46.40
N GLU A 34 -59.69 27.22 -45.75
CA GLU A 34 -59.95 25.90 -45.13
C GLU A 34 -59.81 24.75 -46.13
N PHE A 35 -60.33 24.93 -47.36
CA PHE A 35 -60.21 23.93 -48.41
C PHE A 35 -58.76 23.72 -48.86
N ILE A 36 -57.99 24.80 -49.04
CA ILE A 36 -56.58 24.73 -49.43
C ILE A 36 -55.76 24.06 -48.33
N GLU A 37 -55.91 24.50 -47.08
CA GLU A 37 -55.20 23.93 -45.93
C GLU A 37 -55.42 22.41 -45.87
N ARG A 38 -56.69 21.98 -45.88
CA ARG A 38 -57.09 20.58 -45.74
C ARG A 38 -56.66 19.69 -46.90
N TYR A 39 -56.78 20.16 -48.15
CA TYR A 39 -56.59 19.33 -49.36
C TYR A 39 -55.33 19.67 -50.18
N SER A 40 -54.47 20.59 -49.72
CA SER A 40 -53.16 20.92 -50.33
C SER A 40 -52.26 19.72 -50.63
N LEU A 41 -52.39 18.63 -49.86
CA LEU A 41 -51.69 17.37 -50.06
C LEU A 41 -52.00 16.68 -51.40
N LEU A 42 -53.13 17.01 -52.03
CA LEU A 42 -53.56 16.45 -53.33
C LEU A 42 -52.98 17.21 -54.54
N LEU A 43 -52.32 18.36 -54.35
CA LEU A 43 -51.65 19.09 -55.43
C LEU A 43 -50.41 18.33 -55.91
N LYS A 44 -50.33 18.09 -57.21
CA LYS A 44 -49.19 17.43 -57.86
C LYS A 44 -47.95 18.35 -57.88
N ASN A 45 -48.15 19.67 -57.89
CA ASN A 45 -47.10 20.69 -57.74
C ASN A 45 -47.41 21.66 -56.57
N LYS A 46 -46.52 21.70 -55.57
CA LYS A 46 -46.71 22.51 -54.33
C LYS A 46 -46.14 23.93 -54.39
N THR A 47 -45.35 24.25 -55.41
CA THR A 47 -44.58 25.50 -55.56
C THR A 47 -45.36 26.66 -56.20
N ILE A 48 -46.68 26.54 -56.36
CA ILE A 48 -47.47 27.47 -57.18
C ILE A 48 -47.97 28.67 -56.33
N GLY A 49 -47.30 29.81 -56.53
CA GLY A 49 -47.86 31.13 -56.21
C GLY A 49 -49.10 31.41 -57.06
N GLY A 50 -50.14 31.97 -56.46
CA GLY A 50 -51.45 32.15 -57.10
C GLY A 50 -52.55 32.42 -56.08
N SER A 51 -53.69 32.90 -56.57
CA SER A 51 -54.89 33.21 -55.80
C SER A 51 -55.46 31.96 -55.12
N GLU A 52 -56.12 32.14 -53.97
CA GLU A 52 -56.83 31.06 -53.29
C GLU A 52 -57.87 30.39 -54.22
N LYS A 53 -58.52 31.19 -55.07
CA LYS A 53 -59.50 30.70 -56.04
C LYS A 53 -58.90 29.72 -57.05
N GLU A 54 -57.69 30.02 -57.50
CA GLU A 54 -56.94 29.19 -58.46
C GLU A 54 -56.48 27.90 -57.79
N LYS A 55 -55.91 28.00 -56.58
CA LYS A 55 -55.50 26.85 -55.76
C LYS A 55 -56.66 25.89 -55.47
N CYS A 56 -57.85 26.40 -55.16
CA CYS A 56 -59.05 25.56 -55.00
C CYS A 56 -59.39 24.80 -56.29
N SER A 57 -59.32 25.47 -57.45
CA SER A 57 -59.58 24.84 -58.75
C SER A 57 -58.51 23.81 -59.12
N MET A 58 -57.24 24.07 -58.80
CA MET A 58 -56.12 23.16 -59.05
C MET A 58 -56.19 21.91 -58.18
N ILE A 59 -56.52 22.03 -56.88
CA ILE A 59 -56.77 20.88 -56.00
C ILE A 59 -57.86 19.98 -56.58
N CYS A 60 -58.99 20.57 -57.03
CA CYS A 60 -60.08 19.79 -57.62
C CYS A 60 -59.66 19.12 -58.94
N HIS A 61 -58.88 19.80 -59.77
CA HIS A 61 -58.35 19.28 -61.03
C HIS A 61 -57.35 18.13 -60.82
N ASP A 62 -56.36 18.31 -59.96
CA ASP A 62 -55.32 17.32 -59.69
C ASP A 62 -55.88 16.07 -59.00
N ALA A 63 -56.94 16.25 -58.19
CA ALA A 63 -57.76 15.17 -57.63
C ALA A 63 -58.83 14.62 -58.62
N GLU A 64 -58.78 14.99 -59.90
CA GLU A 64 -59.65 14.51 -61.00
C GLU A 64 -61.17 14.71 -60.80
N VAL A 65 -61.57 15.70 -60.00
CA VAL A 65 -62.98 16.05 -59.81
C VAL A 65 -63.51 16.76 -61.05
N ARG A 66 -64.46 16.15 -61.74
CA ARG A 66 -65.15 16.75 -62.90
C ARG A 66 -65.75 18.13 -62.57
N LYS A 67 -65.60 19.08 -63.50
CA LYS A 67 -65.89 20.52 -63.32
C LYS A 67 -67.37 20.83 -63.10
N GLU A 68 -68.28 19.92 -63.45
CA GLU A 68 -69.73 20.06 -63.26
C GLU A 68 -70.16 19.68 -61.84
N ARG A 69 -69.24 19.14 -61.03
CA ARG A 69 -69.48 18.72 -59.63
C ARG A 69 -68.99 19.74 -58.60
N PHE A 70 -68.29 20.80 -59.01
CA PHE A 70 -67.87 21.90 -58.13
C PHE A 70 -67.96 23.26 -58.82
N ALA A 71 -68.14 24.34 -58.05
CA ALA A 71 -68.11 25.71 -58.53
C ALA A 71 -67.30 26.59 -57.58
N VAL A 72 -66.36 27.39 -58.12
CA VAL A 72 -65.48 28.25 -57.30
C VAL A 72 -66.03 29.68 -57.26
N GLY A 73 -66.54 30.09 -56.10
CA GLY A 73 -67.17 31.39 -55.88
C GLY A 73 -66.17 32.53 -55.67
N LYS A 74 -66.60 33.59 -54.96
CA LYS A 74 -65.72 34.71 -54.58
C LYS A 74 -64.83 34.36 -53.38
N MET A 75 -65.39 33.72 -52.35
CA MET A 75 -64.70 33.39 -51.08
C MET A 75 -64.84 31.92 -50.65
N LYS A 76 -65.66 31.14 -51.38
CA LYS A 76 -66.03 29.78 -51.02
C LYS A 76 -66.09 28.88 -52.25
N LEU A 77 -65.63 27.64 -52.08
CA LEU A 77 -65.87 26.53 -52.99
C LEU A 77 -67.23 25.91 -52.69
N PHE A 78 -67.98 25.60 -53.74
CA PHE A 78 -69.29 24.95 -53.68
C PHE A 78 -69.17 23.56 -54.30
N CYS A 79 -69.62 22.52 -53.60
CA CYS A 79 -69.48 21.12 -54.01
C CYS A 79 -70.83 20.39 -54.05
N LYS A 80 -71.01 19.52 -55.04
CA LYS A 80 -72.13 18.58 -55.08
C LYS A 80 -71.94 17.44 -54.07
N VAL A 81 -73.03 16.73 -53.78
CA VAL A 81 -73.06 15.57 -52.88
C VAL A 81 -71.97 14.57 -53.25
N GLY A 82 -71.27 14.01 -52.24
CA GLY A 82 -70.22 13.01 -52.40
C GLY A 82 -68.83 13.55 -52.77
N VAL A 83 -68.69 14.76 -53.33
CA VAL A 83 -67.39 15.30 -53.78
C VAL A 83 -66.39 15.46 -52.62
N ILE A 84 -66.85 15.94 -51.46
CA ILE A 84 -66.00 16.06 -50.27
C ILE A 84 -65.55 14.67 -49.78
N SER A 85 -66.44 13.67 -49.81
CA SER A 85 -66.11 12.28 -49.45
C SER A 85 -65.10 11.65 -50.41
N GLU A 86 -65.18 11.98 -51.70
CA GLU A 86 -64.22 11.54 -52.73
C GLU A 86 -62.84 12.17 -52.53
N LEU A 87 -62.79 13.46 -52.18
CA LEU A 87 -61.55 14.19 -51.85
C LEU A 87 -60.91 13.67 -50.55
N GLU A 88 -61.70 13.44 -49.48
CA GLU A 88 -61.20 12.87 -48.23
C GLU A 88 -60.71 11.43 -48.43
N ARG A 89 -61.36 10.62 -49.28
CA ARG A 89 -60.85 9.29 -49.64
C ARG A 89 -59.47 9.37 -50.31
N LYS A 90 -59.32 10.19 -51.36
CA LYS A 90 -58.01 10.38 -52.03
C LYS A 90 -56.93 10.93 -51.08
N ARG A 91 -57.32 11.84 -50.17
CA ARG A 91 -56.43 12.41 -49.14
C ARG A 91 -55.97 11.36 -48.14
N ASN A 92 -56.88 10.51 -47.66
CA ASN A 92 -56.56 9.42 -46.74
C ASN A 92 -55.69 8.36 -47.42
N GLU A 93 -55.96 8.00 -48.68
CA GLU A 93 -55.12 7.07 -49.46
C GLU A 93 -53.67 7.58 -49.60
N TYR A 94 -53.50 8.88 -49.92
CA TYR A 94 -52.18 9.52 -49.95
C TYR A 94 -51.50 9.48 -48.58
N ILE A 95 -52.19 9.93 -47.53
CA ILE A 95 -51.65 9.96 -46.15
C ILE A 95 -51.27 8.56 -45.67
N SER A 96 -52.09 7.53 -45.91
CA SER A 96 -51.79 6.14 -45.56
C SER A 96 -50.52 5.63 -46.25
N SER A 97 -50.35 5.90 -47.55
CA SER A 97 -49.13 5.51 -48.29
C SER A 97 -47.87 6.18 -47.71
N PHE A 98 -47.97 7.45 -47.33
CA PHE A 98 -46.86 8.21 -46.74
C PHE A 98 -46.54 7.77 -45.31
N ILE A 99 -47.56 7.44 -44.51
CA ILE A 99 -47.40 6.85 -43.17
C ILE A 99 -46.69 5.49 -43.26
N VAL A 100 -47.04 4.64 -44.21
CA VAL A 100 -46.34 3.36 -44.43
C VAL A 100 -44.86 3.58 -44.75
N LEU A 101 -44.53 4.57 -45.58
CA LEU A 101 -43.13 4.93 -45.87
C LEU A 101 -42.39 5.43 -44.62
N ILE A 102 -43.01 6.28 -43.80
CA ILE A 102 -42.42 6.74 -42.52
C ILE A 102 -42.21 5.55 -41.57
N GLN A 103 -43.21 4.69 -41.41
CA GLN A 103 -43.12 3.50 -40.55
C GLN A 103 -42.03 2.54 -41.02
N ALA A 104 -41.87 2.33 -42.33
CA ALA A 104 -40.80 1.52 -42.89
C ALA A 104 -39.41 2.10 -42.56
N ASN A 105 -39.22 3.41 -42.72
CA ASN A 105 -37.96 4.08 -42.37
C ASN A 105 -37.66 4.01 -40.87
N ILE A 106 -38.65 4.24 -39.99
CA ILE A 106 -38.46 4.13 -38.53
C ILE A 106 -38.11 2.69 -38.13
N ARG A 107 -38.81 1.68 -38.68
CA ARG A 107 -38.50 0.26 -38.44
C ARG A 107 -37.09 -0.09 -38.91
N TYR A 108 -36.69 0.35 -40.11
CA TYR A 108 -35.34 0.16 -40.64
C TYR A 108 -34.28 0.78 -39.71
N LEU A 109 -34.42 2.05 -39.31
CA LEU A 109 -33.47 2.72 -38.44
C LEU A 109 -33.36 2.07 -37.05
N ASN A 110 -34.47 1.59 -36.50
CA ASN A 110 -34.46 0.85 -35.23
C ASN A 110 -33.76 -0.51 -35.37
N ILE A 111 -34.00 -1.25 -36.45
CA ILE A 111 -33.30 -2.51 -36.76
C ILE A 111 -31.80 -2.25 -36.97
N GLN A 112 -31.40 -1.17 -37.65
CA GLN A 112 -29.98 -0.84 -37.81
C GLN A 112 -29.29 -0.54 -36.46
N LYS A 113 -29.95 0.18 -35.55
CA LYS A 113 -29.43 0.41 -34.19
C LYS A 113 -29.25 -0.90 -33.42
N ASP A 114 -30.28 -1.76 -33.43
CA ASP A 114 -30.25 -3.09 -32.80
C ASP A 114 -29.16 -3.99 -33.42
N LEU A 115 -28.99 -4.00 -34.74
CA LEU A 115 -27.92 -4.76 -35.41
C LEU A 115 -26.51 -4.25 -35.04
N ILE A 116 -26.32 -2.94 -34.89
CA ILE A 116 -25.05 -2.36 -34.43
C ILE A 116 -24.78 -2.76 -32.97
N GLU A 117 -25.78 -2.71 -32.11
CA GLU A 117 -25.66 -3.09 -30.70
C GLU A 117 -25.38 -4.59 -30.54
N ARG A 118 -26.11 -5.45 -31.27
CA ARG A 118 -25.86 -6.91 -31.34
C ARG A 118 -24.48 -7.22 -31.89
N ARG A 119 -23.98 -6.48 -32.88
CA ARG A 119 -22.61 -6.65 -33.40
C ARG A 119 -21.57 -6.32 -32.33
N LYS A 120 -21.69 -5.19 -31.64
CA LYS A 120 -20.82 -4.82 -30.51
C LYS A 120 -20.85 -5.88 -29.39
N LYS A 121 -22.04 -6.38 -29.05
CA LYS A 121 -22.21 -7.47 -28.06
C LYS A 121 -21.53 -8.76 -28.53
N LEU A 122 -21.68 -9.16 -29.78
CA LEU A 122 -21.03 -10.34 -30.36
C LEU A 122 -19.50 -10.21 -30.37
N GLU A 123 -18.99 -9.05 -30.78
CA GLU A 123 -17.55 -8.73 -30.79
C GLU A 123 -16.95 -8.78 -29.37
N ALA A 124 -17.63 -8.20 -28.39
CA ALA A 124 -17.25 -8.32 -26.98
C ALA A 124 -17.30 -9.78 -26.47
N ILE A 125 -18.35 -10.54 -26.81
CA ILE A 125 -18.48 -11.96 -26.44
C ILE A 125 -17.34 -12.79 -27.05
N VAL A 126 -17.01 -12.61 -28.32
CA VAL A 126 -15.90 -13.31 -28.99
C VAL A 126 -14.56 -12.95 -28.35
N THR A 127 -14.33 -11.68 -28.06
CA THR A 127 -13.12 -11.19 -27.37
C THR A 127 -12.98 -11.81 -25.98
N ILE A 128 -14.06 -11.83 -25.18
CA ILE A 128 -14.09 -12.46 -23.86
C ILE A 128 -13.85 -13.97 -23.97
N GLN A 129 -14.50 -14.67 -24.91
CA GLN A 129 -14.31 -16.11 -25.12
C GLN A 129 -12.88 -16.46 -25.55
N GLN A 130 -12.26 -15.66 -26.41
CA GLN A 130 -10.86 -15.82 -26.81
C GLN A 130 -9.92 -15.61 -25.62
N ASN A 131 -10.09 -14.51 -24.87
CA ASN A 131 -9.29 -14.20 -23.69
C ASN A 131 -9.43 -15.27 -22.60
N VAL A 132 -10.63 -15.82 -22.36
CA VAL A 132 -10.86 -16.89 -21.38
C VAL A 132 -10.22 -18.21 -21.80
N ARG A 133 -10.24 -18.56 -23.09
CA ARG A 133 -9.54 -19.76 -23.61
C ARG A 133 -8.02 -19.61 -23.49
N GLN A 134 -7.48 -18.49 -23.96
CA GLN A 134 -6.05 -18.18 -23.82
C GLN A 134 -5.62 -18.14 -22.35
N PHE A 135 -6.44 -17.59 -21.45
CA PHE A 135 -6.16 -17.61 -20.02
C PHE A 135 -6.20 -19.04 -19.45
N ALA A 136 -7.14 -19.89 -19.86
CA ALA A 136 -7.17 -21.28 -19.42
C ALA A 136 -5.88 -22.03 -19.82
N GLU A 137 -5.44 -21.88 -21.07
CA GLU A 137 -4.17 -22.42 -21.58
C GLU A 137 -2.95 -21.86 -20.82
N LEU A 138 -2.86 -20.52 -20.69
CA LEU A 138 -1.77 -19.84 -19.99
C LEU A 138 -1.74 -20.16 -18.49
N SER A 139 -2.89 -20.37 -17.83
CA SER A 139 -2.95 -20.66 -16.40
C SER A 139 -2.31 -22.00 -16.01
N GLN A 140 -2.27 -22.95 -16.95
CA GLN A 140 -1.60 -24.24 -16.79
C GLN A 140 -0.09 -24.15 -17.04
N TRP A 141 0.39 -23.07 -17.68
CA TRP A 141 1.79 -22.91 -18.06
C TRP A 141 2.67 -22.48 -16.87
N PRO A 142 3.69 -23.27 -16.46
CA PRO A 142 4.46 -22.97 -15.24
C PRO A 142 5.15 -21.59 -15.25
N TRP A 143 5.60 -21.11 -16.41
CA TRP A 143 6.18 -19.78 -16.56
C TRP A 143 5.20 -18.65 -16.26
N TYR A 144 3.90 -18.81 -16.55
CA TYR A 144 2.88 -17.84 -16.19
C TYR A 144 2.73 -17.71 -14.67
N ARG A 145 2.77 -18.85 -13.94
CA ARG A 145 2.74 -18.88 -12.46
C ARG A 145 3.97 -18.18 -11.85
N ILE A 146 5.17 -18.43 -12.38
CA ILE A 146 6.40 -17.75 -11.95
C ILE A 146 6.31 -16.24 -12.22
N HIS A 147 5.89 -15.84 -13.42
CA HIS A 147 5.67 -14.43 -13.75
C HIS A 147 4.64 -13.77 -12.83
N HIS A 148 3.54 -14.45 -12.47
CA HIS A 148 2.51 -13.87 -11.60
C HIS A 148 3.03 -13.61 -10.17
N LEU A 149 3.89 -14.48 -9.64
CA LEU A 149 4.55 -14.28 -8.34
C LEU A 149 5.61 -13.15 -8.42
N ALA A 150 6.46 -13.17 -9.44
CA ALA A 150 7.48 -12.13 -9.65
C ALA A 150 6.87 -10.75 -9.96
N ARG A 151 5.65 -10.70 -10.52
CA ARG A 151 4.96 -9.46 -10.94
C ARG A 151 4.85 -8.43 -9.82
N GLY A 152 4.61 -8.86 -8.58
CA GLY A 152 4.47 -7.99 -7.41
C GLY A 152 5.81 -7.54 -6.80
N LEU A 153 6.91 -8.20 -7.14
CA LEU A 153 8.27 -7.86 -6.68
C LEU A 153 8.99 -6.90 -7.64
N ILE A 154 8.42 -6.68 -8.83
CA ILE A 154 8.91 -5.70 -9.82
C ILE A 154 8.13 -4.40 -9.59
N PRO A 155 8.76 -3.30 -9.12
CA PRO A 155 8.09 -2.00 -9.02
C PRO A 155 7.55 -1.58 -10.40
N LYS A 156 6.27 -1.21 -10.48
CA LYS A 156 5.61 -0.96 -11.76
C LYS A 156 5.18 0.49 -11.91
N ASN A 157 5.25 0.99 -13.13
CA ASN A 157 4.58 2.24 -13.51
C ASN A 157 3.06 2.21 -13.25
N ARG A 158 2.46 1.06 -12.89
CA ARG A 158 1.07 0.98 -12.41
C ARG A 158 0.79 1.84 -11.20
N ASP A 159 1.76 2.03 -10.32
CA ASP A 159 1.57 2.90 -9.15
C ASP A 159 1.51 4.37 -9.59
N LYS A 160 2.24 4.73 -10.67
CA LYS A 160 2.12 6.04 -11.35
C LYS A 160 0.81 6.16 -12.14
N GLU A 161 0.41 5.14 -12.90
CA GLU A 161 -0.89 5.10 -13.60
C GLU A 161 -2.04 5.28 -12.60
N ARG A 162 -1.95 4.64 -11.42
CA ARG A 162 -2.97 4.75 -10.37
C ARG A 162 -2.94 6.10 -9.64
N ILE A 163 -1.76 6.69 -9.44
CA ILE A 163 -1.63 8.08 -8.96
C ILE A 163 -2.25 9.05 -9.99
N GLU A 164 -1.93 8.91 -11.28
CA GLU A 164 -2.52 9.71 -12.35
C GLU A 164 -4.06 9.54 -12.47
N GLU A 165 -4.59 8.34 -12.22
CA GLU A 165 -6.05 8.12 -12.12
C GLU A 165 -6.63 8.89 -10.94
N LEU A 166 -6.04 8.78 -9.75
CA LEU A 166 -6.47 9.44 -8.52
C LEU A 166 -6.32 10.98 -8.60
N GLU A 167 -5.31 11.49 -9.30
CA GLU A 167 -5.13 12.92 -9.59
C GLU A 167 -6.23 13.44 -10.53
N LYS A 168 -6.61 12.67 -11.56
CA LYS A 168 -7.72 13.01 -12.47
C LYS A 168 -9.10 12.86 -11.81
N GLU A 169 -9.23 11.96 -10.85
CA GLU A 169 -10.44 11.80 -10.03
C GLU A 169 -10.56 12.95 -9.01
N LYS A 170 -9.48 13.30 -8.31
CA LYS A 170 -9.36 14.48 -7.45
C LYS A 170 -9.69 15.77 -8.20
N MET A 171 -9.11 15.99 -9.38
CA MET A 171 -9.34 17.20 -10.18
C MET A 171 -10.83 17.41 -10.51
N LYS A 172 -11.55 16.33 -10.87
CA LYS A 172 -13.00 16.40 -11.13
C LYS A 172 -13.80 16.73 -9.87
N LEU A 173 -13.44 16.14 -8.73
CA LEU A 173 -14.09 16.45 -7.46
C LEU A 173 -13.83 17.90 -7.04
N GLU A 174 -12.64 18.45 -7.33
CA GLU A 174 -12.33 19.87 -7.13
C GLU A 174 -13.15 20.78 -8.08
N GLU A 175 -13.36 20.38 -9.34
CA GLU A 175 -14.26 21.07 -10.29
C GLU A 175 -15.74 21.02 -9.83
N GLU A 176 -16.24 19.85 -9.41
CA GLU A 176 -17.61 19.67 -8.90
C GLU A 176 -17.85 20.46 -7.61
N ILE A 177 -16.87 20.51 -6.69
CA ILE A 177 -16.94 21.34 -5.48
C ILE A 177 -17.02 22.82 -5.85
N GLN A 178 -16.17 23.32 -6.75
CA GLN A 178 -16.21 24.73 -7.19
C GLN A 178 -17.54 25.09 -7.87
N GLU A 179 -18.11 24.21 -8.69
CA GLU A 179 -19.42 24.45 -9.31
C GLU A 179 -20.55 24.51 -8.26
N MET A 180 -20.47 23.70 -7.21
CA MET A 180 -21.41 23.71 -6.09
C MET A 180 -21.24 24.94 -5.17
N GLU A 181 -20.01 25.38 -4.92
CA GLU A 181 -19.71 26.61 -4.18
C GLU A 181 -20.24 27.84 -4.89
N MET A 182 -20.05 27.97 -6.22
CA MET A 182 -20.61 29.07 -7.00
C MET A 182 -22.15 29.09 -6.95
N LYS A 183 -22.81 27.94 -7.12
CA LYS A 183 -24.28 27.84 -7.00
C LYS A 183 -24.78 28.24 -5.62
N ASN A 184 -24.03 27.90 -4.56
CA ASN A 184 -24.36 28.26 -3.18
C ASN A 184 -24.17 29.78 -2.94
N GLU A 185 -23.12 30.38 -3.49
CA GLU A 185 -22.95 31.85 -3.48
C GLU A 185 -24.09 32.57 -4.23
N GLU A 186 -24.52 32.07 -5.39
CA GLU A 186 -25.64 32.64 -6.16
C GLU A 186 -26.96 32.56 -5.38
N ALA A 187 -27.26 31.41 -4.79
CA ALA A 187 -28.42 31.23 -3.91
C ALA A 187 -28.36 32.14 -2.68
N LEU A 188 -27.18 32.36 -2.10
CA LEU A 188 -27.00 33.28 -0.96
C LEU A 188 -27.24 34.74 -1.38
N LYS A 189 -26.74 35.16 -2.55
CA LYS A 189 -26.97 36.50 -3.12
C LYS A 189 -28.45 36.73 -3.42
N GLU A 190 -29.18 35.72 -3.90
CA GLU A 190 -30.63 35.80 -4.11
C GLU A 190 -31.42 35.89 -2.80
N ASN A 191 -31.08 35.07 -1.80
CA ASN A 191 -31.69 35.15 -0.46
C ASN A 191 -31.46 36.52 0.22
N LEU A 192 -30.27 37.10 0.08
CA LEU A 192 -29.96 38.43 0.58
C LEU A 192 -30.85 39.50 -0.09
N LYS A 193 -31.02 39.42 -1.42
CA LYS A 193 -31.86 40.31 -2.22
C LYS A 193 -33.35 40.19 -1.84
N LEU A 194 -33.85 38.97 -1.62
CA LEU A 194 -35.21 38.72 -1.13
C LEU A 194 -35.41 39.30 0.28
N THR A 195 -34.42 39.17 1.16
CA THR A 195 -34.45 39.76 2.52
C THR A 195 -34.54 41.28 2.46
N MET A 196 -33.74 41.94 1.61
CA MET A 196 -33.77 43.40 1.42
C MET A 196 -35.13 43.89 0.86
N LEU A 197 -35.80 43.10 0.01
CA LEU A 197 -37.14 43.42 -0.48
C LEU A 197 -38.20 43.26 0.62
N LEU A 198 -38.11 42.20 1.43
CA LEU A 198 -39.00 41.95 2.57
C LEU A 198 -38.90 43.06 3.63
N ASP A 199 -37.69 43.51 3.96
CA ASP A 199 -37.49 44.62 4.89
C ASP A 199 -37.94 45.96 4.31
N ARG A 200 -37.79 46.16 2.99
CA ARG A 200 -38.40 47.31 2.31
C ARG A 200 -39.92 47.32 2.48
N GLU A 201 -40.61 46.22 2.20
CA GLU A 201 -42.06 46.11 2.42
C GLU A 201 -42.47 46.40 3.87
N LYS A 202 -41.71 45.91 4.86
CA LYS A 202 -41.96 46.23 6.28
C LYS A 202 -41.88 47.75 6.51
N THR A 203 -40.85 48.43 5.99
CA THR A 203 -40.72 49.89 6.16
C THR A 203 -41.78 50.70 5.42
N GLU A 204 -42.30 50.21 4.29
CA GLU A 204 -43.38 50.88 3.55
C GLU A 204 -44.74 50.66 4.24
N LYS A 205 -45.03 49.44 4.73
CA LYS A 205 -46.20 49.16 5.60
C LYS A 205 -46.20 50.03 6.87
N LEU A 206 -45.05 50.18 7.53
CA LEU A 206 -44.92 51.01 8.75
C LEU A 206 -45.09 52.52 8.52
N LYS A 207 -44.96 53.00 7.26
CA LYS A 207 -45.28 54.40 6.90
C LYS A 207 -46.78 54.57 6.70
N VAL A 208 -47.39 53.70 5.89
CA VAL A 208 -48.84 53.71 5.60
C VAL A 208 -49.66 53.63 6.90
N GLN A 209 -49.23 52.82 7.87
CA GLN A 209 -49.89 52.72 9.17
C GLN A 209 -49.85 54.06 9.96
N LYS A 210 -48.72 54.76 9.97
CA LYS A 210 -48.57 56.06 10.64
C LYS A 210 -49.33 57.19 9.93
N GLU A 211 -49.37 57.16 8.60
CA GLU A 211 -50.18 58.08 7.80
C GLU A 211 -51.69 57.89 8.08
N MET A 212 -52.13 56.64 8.28
CA MET A 212 -53.51 56.32 8.66
C MET A 212 -53.87 56.81 10.07
N GLU A 213 -52.97 56.63 11.05
CA GLU A 213 -53.12 57.16 12.42
C GLU A 213 -53.22 58.71 12.46
N GLU A 214 -52.44 59.41 11.62
CA GLU A 214 -52.49 60.88 11.56
C GLU A 214 -53.80 61.41 10.92
N VAL A 215 -54.40 60.65 10.00
CA VAL A 215 -55.70 60.96 9.39
C VAL A 215 -56.83 60.79 10.40
N GLU A 216 -56.83 59.71 11.20
CA GLU A 216 -57.79 59.53 12.30
C GLU A 216 -57.79 60.72 13.28
N ARG A 217 -56.59 61.17 13.67
CA ARG A 217 -56.43 62.27 14.64
C ARG A 217 -57.06 63.57 14.11
N LYS A 218 -56.85 63.88 12.83
CA LYS A 218 -57.41 65.07 12.15
C LYS A 218 -58.92 64.96 11.87
N GLY A 219 -59.48 63.75 11.91
CA GLY A 219 -60.93 63.52 11.78
C GLY A 219 -61.70 63.87 13.05
N LYS A 220 -61.23 63.39 14.21
CA LYS A 220 -61.88 63.58 15.52
C LYS A 220 -62.00 65.06 15.91
N GLU A 221 -60.99 65.86 15.56
CA GLU A 221 -60.89 67.30 15.86
C GLU A 221 -61.96 68.17 15.16
N LYS A 222 -62.61 67.67 14.09
CA LYS A 222 -63.63 68.41 13.31
C LYS A 222 -65.08 68.02 13.60
N LEU A 223 -65.30 67.05 14.48
CA LEU A 223 -66.64 66.51 14.77
C LEU A 223 -67.39 67.34 15.81
N LEU A 224 -66.68 67.77 16.86
CA LEU A 224 -67.22 68.49 18.03
C LEU A 224 -67.90 69.83 17.72
N GLU A 225 -67.47 70.53 16.67
CA GLU A 225 -68.05 71.84 16.32
C GLU A 225 -69.47 71.71 15.75
N LYS A 226 -69.75 70.64 14.99
CA LYS A 226 -71.03 70.45 14.30
C LYS A 226 -72.15 69.88 15.19
N GLU A 227 -71.81 69.25 16.32
CA GLU A 227 -72.81 68.71 17.26
C GLU A 227 -73.62 69.79 18.00
N ARG A 228 -73.20 71.07 17.97
CA ARG A 228 -73.97 72.18 18.54
C ARG A 228 -75.14 72.62 17.66
N GLU A 229 -74.97 72.62 16.34
CA GLU A 229 -75.96 73.18 15.41
C GLU A 229 -77.12 72.22 15.13
N PHE A 230 -76.85 70.90 15.11
CA PHE A 230 -77.82 69.83 14.85
C PHE A 230 -79.01 69.75 15.82
N ARG A 231 -79.01 70.51 16.92
CA ARG A 231 -80.06 70.45 17.95
C ARG A 231 -81.32 71.26 17.62
N LYS A 232 -81.29 72.09 16.56
CA LYS A 232 -82.45 72.91 16.14
C LYS A 232 -83.20 72.35 14.93
N THR A 233 -82.66 71.38 14.21
CA THR A 233 -83.28 70.78 13.01
C THR A 233 -84.03 69.47 13.30
N MET A 234 -84.12 69.05 14.56
CA MET A 234 -84.84 67.82 14.93
C MET A 234 -86.36 67.94 14.81
N GLU A 235 -86.91 69.16 14.90
CA GLU A 235 -88.36 69.41 14.74
C GLU A 235 -88.83 69.23 13.27
N GLU A 236 -87.91 69.16 12.30
CA GLU A 236 -88.22 68.90 10.89
C GLU A 236 -88.15 67.40 10.52
N MET A 237 -87.73 66.52 11.45
CA MET A 237 -87.42 65.11 11.15
C MET A 237 -88.62 64.15 11.17
N GLU A 238 -89.81 64.57 11.59
CA GLU A 238 -91.03 63.73 11.57
C GLU A 238 -91.41 63.24 10.15
N GLN A 239 -90.94 63.93 9.10
CA GLN A 239 -91.15 63.51 7.70
C GLN A 239 -90.14 62.45 7.19
N ASN A 240 -89.19 61.99 8.01
CA ASN A 240 -88.10 61.08 7.60
C ASN A 240 -88.24 59.62 8.07
N GLU A 241 -89.29 59.23 8.79
CA GLU A 241 -89.45 57.85 9.29
C GLU A 241 -89.44 56.78 8.18
N GLU A 242 -89.98 57.10 7.00
CA GLU A 242 -90.05 56.18 5.86
C GLU A 242 -88.66 55.81 5.30
N ILE A 243 -87.64 56.66 5.50
CA ILE A 243 -86.25 56.40 5.07
C ILE A 243 -85.54 55.45 6.04
N PHE A 244 -85.86 55.48 7.34
CA PHE A 244 -85.21 54.65 8.35
C PHE A 244 -85.44 53.15 8.11
N SER A 245 -86.64 52.73 7.69
CA SER A 245 -86.94 51.32 7.40
C SER A 245 -86.07 50.73 6.27
N VAL A 246 -85.65 51.57 5.31
CA VAL A 246 -84.77 51.17 4.20
C VAL A 246 -83.31 51.10 4.66
N LEU A 247 -82.89 52.00 5.57
CA LEU A 247 -81.56 52.00 6.16
C LEU A 247 -81.35 50.82 7.11
N GLU A 248 -82.32 50.48 7.95
CA GLU A 248 -82.22 49.37 8.90
C GLU A 248 -82.03 48.01 8.20
N LYS A 249 -82.74 47.78 7.08
CA LYS A 249 -82.53 46.59 6.24
C LYS A 249 -81.14 46.54 5.61
N LYS A 250 -80.64 47.67 5.10
CA LYS A 250 -79.26 47.77 4.56
C LYS A 250 -78.19 47.58 5.63
N TYR A 251 -78.41 48.13 6.83
CA TYR A 251 -77.52 47.97 7.98
C TYR A 251 -77.44 46.49 8.39
N ASN A 252 -78.58 45.81 8.56
CA ASN A 252 -78.61 44.39 8.91
C ASN A 252 -77.92 43.49 7.87
N ASP A 253 -78.08 43.76 6.57
CA ASP A 253 -77.42 42.98 5.52
C ASP A 253 -75.93 43.31 5.34
N GLN A 254 -75.48 44.53 5.70
CA GLN A 254 -74.06 44.83 5.86
C GLN A 254 -73.48 44.17 7.11
N HIS A 255 -74.19 44.19 8.24
CA HIS A 255 -73.78 43.56 9.49
C HIS A 255 -73.61 42.05 9.33
N LYS A 256 -74.52 41.36 8.62
CA LYS A 256 -74.37 39.93 8.25
C LYS A 256 -73.15 39.65 7.37
N LYS A 257 -72.73 40.59 6.52
CA LYS A 257 -71.50 40.46 5.71
C LYS A 257 -70.24 40.69 6.55
N VAL A 258 -70.27 41.66 7.47
CA VAL A 258 -69.18 41.91 8.42
C VAL A 258 -69.01 40.73 9.39
N MET A 259 -70.09 40.15 9.90
CA MET A 259 -70.07 38.92 10.71
C MET A 259 -69.36 37.78 9.96
N LYS A 260 -69.80 37.46 8.73
CA LYS A 260 -69.16 36.42 7.90
C LYS A 260 -67.69 36.72 7.58
N MET A 261 -67.31 37.99 7.43
CA MET A 261 -65.90 38.37 7.28
C MET A 261 -65.11 38.12 8.58
N ASN A 262 -65.70 38.39 9.74
CA ASN A 262 -65.11 38.18 11.06
C ASN A 262 -64.94 36.68 11.38
N ASP A 263 -65.94 35.85 11.04
CA ASP A 263 -65.84 34.39 11.16
C ASP A 263 -64.71 33.82 10.29
N ILE A 264 -64.59 34.29 9.03
CA ILE A 264 -63.50 33.91 8.13
C ILE A 264 -62.14 34.40 8.64
N LEU A 265 -62.06 35.60 9.22
CA LEU A 265 -60.83 36.09 9.87
C LEU A 265 -60.43 35.22 11.04
N ARG A 266 -61.37 34.79 11.90
CA ARG A 266 -61.12 33.86 13.02
C ARG A 266 -60.69 32.47 12.56
N ASP A 267 -61.13 32.01 11.39
CA ASP A 267 -60.63 30.77 10.80
C ASP A 267 -59.17 30.92 10.32
N TYR A 268 -58.81 32.07 9.73
CA TYR A 268 -57.42 32.36 9.38
C TYR A 268 -56.52 32.60 10.61
N GLU A 269 -57.00 33.29 11.65
CA GLU A 269 -56.29 33.46 12.93
C GLU A 269 -55.96 32.10 13.56
N ARG A 270 -56.96 31.21 13.69
CA ARG A 270 -56.74 29.84 14.18
C ARG A 270 -55.80 29.02 13.30
N LYS A 271 -55.81 29.21 11.97
CA LYS A 271 -54.87 28.52 11.07
C LYS A 271 -53.44 29.09 11.18
N ILE A 272 -53.29 30.39 11.46
CA ILE A 272 -51.99 31.02 11.76
C ILE A 272 -51.44 30.51 13.10
N GLU A 273 -52.28 30.39 14.14
CA GLU A 273 -51.87 29.80 15.43
C GLU A 273 -51.43 28.34 15.28
N GLN A 274 -52.16 27.52 14.52
CA GLN A 274 -51.73 26.15 14.19
C GLN A 274 -50.38 26.13 13.47
N LEU A 275 -50.18 26.97 12.45
CA LEU A 275 -48.91 27.03 11.71
C LEU A 275 -47.74 27.53 12.59
N ASN A 276 -48.02 28.39 13.58
CA ASN A 276 -47.02 28.82 14.55
C ASN A 276 -46.65 27.72 15.54
N MET A 277 -47.60 26.85 15.95
CA MET A 277 -47.31 25.66 16.76
C MET A 277 -46.50 24.63 15.95
N GLU A 278 -46.96 24.28 14.74
CA GLU A 278 -46.25 23.38 13.81
C GLU A 278 -44.81 23.88 13.55
N LYS A 279 -44.60 25.20 13.37
CA LYS A 279 -43.27 25.81 13.27
C LYS A 279 -42.45 25.67 14.54
N SER A 280 -43.03 25.92 15.71
CA SER A 280 -42.32 25.79 17.01
C SER A 280 -41.85 24.36 17.26
N ASP A 281 -42.66 23.37 16.90
CA ASP A 281 -42.30 21.95 17.03
C ASP A 281 -41.16 21.57 16.06
N LEU A 282 -41.22 22.05 14.81
CA LEU A 282 -40.16 21.85 13.81
C LEU A 282 -38.85 22.57 14.18
N GLU A 283 -38.92 23.76 14.80
CA GLU A 283 -37.75 24.46 15.33
C GLU A 283 -37.12 23.69 16.51
N ALA A 284 -37.94 23.09 17.38
CA ALA A 284 -37.46 22.24 18.47
C ALA A 284 -36.88 20.89 17.97
N GLU A 285 -37.41 20.32 16.89
CA GLU A 285 -36.84 19.13 16.24
C GLU A 285 -35.51 19.45 15.55
N ASN A 286 -35.41 20.59 14.84
CA ASN A 286 -34.16 21.07 14.25
C ASN A 286 -33.06 21.30 15.31
N LEU A 287 -33.42 21.78 16.50
CA LEU A 287 -32.47 21.94 17.61
C LEU A 287 -31.91 20.58 18.08
N LYS A 288 -32.78 19.58 18.26
CA LYS A 288 -32.38 18.21 18.63
C LYS A 288 -31.51 17.55 17.56
N LEU A 289 -31.82 17.77 16.27
CA LEU A 289 -31.02 17.27 15.16
C LEU A 289 -29.63 17.92 15.11
N LYS A 290 -29.52 19.24 15.36
CA LYS A 290 -28.22 19.92 15.49
C LYS A 290 -27.42 19.45 16.70
N GLU A 291 -28.07 19.18 17.84
CA GLU A 291 -27.39 18.56 18.98
C GLU A 291 -26.89 17.14 18.67
N ALA A 292 -27.67 16.33 17.96
CA ALA A 292 -27.26 14.99 17.54
C ALA A 292 -26.08 15.05 16.56
N GLN A 293 -26.13 15.96 15.57
CA GLN A 293 -25.04 16.22 14.63
C GLN A 293 -23.76 16.65 15.36
N ASN A 294 -23.81 17.66 16.23
CA ASN A 294 -22.65 18.13 16.99
C ASN A 294 -22.01 17.01 17.86
N ARG A 295 -22.82 16.09 18.40
CA ARG A 295 -22.32 14.91 19.14
C ARG A 295 -21.65 13.90 18.21
N GLN A 296 -22.16 13.72 17.00
CA GLN A 296 -21.59 12.84 15.99
C GLN A 296 -20.28 13.43 15.43
N ASP A 297 -20.23 14.73 15.14
CA ASP A 297 -19.03 15.45 14.71
C ASP A 297 -17.93 15.40 15.80
N SER A 298 -18.30 15.57 17.06
CA SER A 298 -17.37 15.39 18.19
C SER A 298 -16.92 13.93 18.40
N HIS A 299 -17.66 12.95 17.88
CA HIS A 299 -17.24 11.55 17.89
C HIS A 299 -16.28 11.25 16.73
N TYR A 300 -16.57 11.73 15.52
CA TYR A 300 -15.64 11.66 14.38
C TYR A 300 -14.31 12.35 14.68
N GLY A 301 -14.32 13.58 15.20
CA GLY A 301 -13.12 14.31 15.59
C GLY A 301 -12.35 13.71 16.78
N ASN A 302 -12.86 12.65 17.43
CA ASN A 302 -12.09 11.83 18.37
C ASN A 302 -11.57 10.55 17.69
N LEU A 303 -12.38 9.92 16.81
CA LEU A 303 -11.92 8.82 15.95
C LEU A 303 -10.74 9.22 15.06
N GLU A 304 -10.73 10.45 14.53
CA GLU A 304 -9.60 10.99 13.75
C GLU A 304 -8.32 11.11 14.60
N LYS A 305 -8.43 11.48 15.88
CA LYS A 305 -7.27 11.52 16.79
C LYS A 305 -6.75 10.12 17.07
N GLU A 306 -7.63 9.17 17.38
CA GLU A 306 -7.24 7.76 17.56
C GLU A 306 -6.60 7.19 16.29
N LEU A 307 -7.14 7.51 15.10
CA LEU A 307 -6.58 7.10 13.81
C LEU A 307 -5.19 7.72 13.58
N MET A 308 -5.00 9.00 13.92
CA MET A 308 -3.72 9.71 13.82
C MET A 308 -2.68 9.13 14.79
N GLU A 309 -3.06 8.81 16.03
CA GLU A 309 -2.22 8.08 17.00
C GLU A 309 -1.86 6.68 16.50
N LYS A 310 -2.81 5.91 15.93
CA LYS A 310 -2.50 4.60 15.33
C LYS A 310 -1.58 4.72 14.12
N THR A 311 -1.73 5.77 13.31
CA THR A 311 -0.86 6.03 12.15
C THR A 311 0.56 6.34 12.60
N SER A 312 0.74 7.23 13.59
CA SER A 312 2.05 7.51 14.19
C SER A 312 2.71 6.27 14.78
N LEU A 313 1.93 5.39 15.44
CA LEU A 313 2.44 4.12 15.97
C LEU A 313 2.81 3.13 14.86
N ILE A 314 2.09 3.11 13.73
CA ILE A 314 2.45 2.33 12.54
C ILE A 314 3.77 2.84 11.95
N ASP A 315 3.97 4.16 11.84
CA ASP A 315 5.20 4.74 11.34
C ASP A 315 6.40 4.43 12.27
N GLU A 316 6.22 4.49 13.59
CA GLU A 316 7.24 4.06 14.55
C GLU A 316 7.58 2.57 14.40
N LEU A 317 6.57 1.70 14.28
CA LEU A 317 6.77 0.26 14.07
C LEU A 317 7.42 -0.06 12.72
N GLN A 318 7.10 0.68 11.65
CA GLN A 318 7.78 0.54 10.36
C GLN A 318 9.25 0.95 10.47
N ASN A 319 9.56 2.07 11.14
CA ASN A 319 10.94 2.50 11.39
C ASN A 319 11.73 1.51 12.27
N GLN A 320 11.08 0.83 13.22
CA GLN A 320 11.71 -0.26 13.99
C GLN A 320 11.96 -1.50 13.13
N ASN A 321 10.99 -1.93 12.32
CA ASN A 321 11.16 -3.07 11.42
C ASN A 321 12.25 -2.82 10.37
N GLN A 322 12.37 -1.60 9.84
CA GLN A 322 13.43 -1.23 8.90
C GLN A 322 14.83 -1.35 9.55
N LYS A 323 15.01 -0.82 10.78
CA LYS A 323 16.27 -0.97 11.52
C LYS A 323 16.63 -2.43 11.76
N LEU A 324 15.67 -3.24 12.21
CA LEU A 324 15.87 -4.68 12.42
C LEU A 324 16.20 -5.41 11.10
N PHE A 325 15.63 -5.00 9.97
CA PHE A 325 15.95 -5.54 8.65
C PHE A 325 17.37 -5.19 8.21
N ASP A 326 17.81 -3.95 8.45
CA ASP A 326 19.16 -3.48 8.12
C ASP A 326 20.21 -4.16 9.02
N GLU A 327 19.98 -4.25 10.33
CA GLU A 327 20.78 -5.04 11.28
C GLU A 327 20.86 -6.52 10.86
N THR A 328 19.73 -7.11 10.43
CA THR A 328 19.69 -8.50 9.92
C THR A 328 20.51 -8.66 8.64
N ASN A 329 20.62 -7.63 7.81
CA ASN A 329 21.45 -7.67 6.60
C ASN A 329 22.94 -7.46 6.91
N GLU A 330 23.31 -6.62 7.87
CA GLU A 330 24.69 -6.57 8.39
C GLU A 330 25.11 -7.90 9.04
N GLN A 331 24.20 -8.56 9.77
CA GLN A 331 24.41 -9.90 10.30
C GLN A 331 24.60 -10.95 9.19
N LYS A 332 23.82 -10.92 8.10
CA LYS A 332 24.07 -11.80 6.93
C LYS A 332 25.43 -11.52 6.28
N ILE A 333 25.84 -10.25 6.16
CA ILE A 333 27.13 -9.87 5.58
C ILE A 333 28.30 -10.32 6.46
N THR A 334 28.15 -10.28 7.79
CA THR A 334 29.18 -10.79 8.71
C THR A 334 29.21 -12.31 8.78
N ILE A 335 28.06 -12.99 8.74
CA ILE A 335 27.96 -14.45 8.59
C ILE A 335 28.65 -14.88 7.29
N ALA A 336 28.32 -14.30 6.13
CA ALA A 336 28.95 -14.64 4.85
C ALA A 336 30.49 -14.46 4.87
N LYS A 337 30.99 -13.42 5.54
CA LYS A 337 32.44 -13.22 5.76
C LYS A 337 33.04 -14.33 6.64
N LEU A 338 32.36 -14.70 7.72
CA LEU A 338 32.79 -15.80 8.60
C LEU A 338 32.73 -17.17 7.88
N GLU A 339 31.75 -17.40 7.02
CA GLU A 339 31.66 -18.59 6.17
C GLU A 339 32.83 -18.65 5.18
N THR A 340 33.18 -17.54 4.52
CA THR A 340 34.38 -17.51 3.65
C THR A 340 35.68 -17.74 4.43
N ALA A 341 35.83 -17.15 5.62
CA ALA A 341 37.01 -17.35 6.47
C ALA A 341 37.10 -18.78 7.01
N LEU A 342 35.95 -19.41 7.31
CA LEU A 342 35.87 -20.81 7.73
C LEU A 342 36.23 -21.76 6.57
N GLU A 343 35.84 -21.45 5.34
CA GLU A 343 36.22 -22.24 4.17
C GLU A 343 37.72 -22.06 3.82
N ASP A 344 38.26 -20.85 3.96
CA ASP A 344 39.71 -20.61 3.87
C ASP A 344 40.49 -21.43 4.92
N GLU A 345 40.04 -21.47 6.17
CA GLU A 345 40.66 -22.29 7.22
C GLU A 345 40.45 -23.80 7.00
N LYS A 346 39.31 -24.27 6.48
CA LYS A 346 39.18 -25.67 6.02
C LYS A 346 40.18 -25.98 4.91
N SER A 347 40.41 -25.05 3.98
CA SER A 347 41.40 -25.24 2.91
C SER A 347 42.84 -25.31 3.45
N ARG A 348 43.15 -24.51 4.48
CA ARG A 348 44.43 -24.55 5.22
C ARG A 348 44.58 -25.85 5.99
N PHE A 349 43.56 -26.29 6.71
CA PHE A 349 43.55 -27.54 7.46
C PHE A 349 43.67 -28.77 6.52
N SER A 350 43.02 -28.74 5.36
CA SER A 350 43.17 -29.76 4.32
C SER A 350 44.61 -29.82 3.77
N ARG A 351 45.22 -28.66 3.48
CA ARG A 351 46.65 -28.58 3.10
C ARG A 351 47.56 -29.10 4.22
N GLN A 352 47.29 -28.75 5.47
CA GLN A 352 48.03 -29.25 6.64
C GLN A 352 47.90 -30.77 6.77
N ASN A 353 46.69 -31.34 6.68
CA ASN A 353 46.47 -32.79 6.69
C ASN A 353 47.20 -33.50 5.54
N ASN A 354 47.25 -32.91 4.35
CA ASN A 354 48.04 -33.46 3.24
C ASN A 354 49.54 -33.46 3.59
N THR A 355 50.09 -32.36 4.12
CA THR A 355 51.49 -32.31 4.56
C THR A 355 51.77 -33.25 5.75
N ILE A 356 50.81 -33.47 6.65
CA ILE A 356 50.91 -34.44 7.75
C ILE A 356 50.90 -35.86 7.19
N GLY A 357 50.06 -36.15 6.20
CA GLY A 357 50.05 -37.44 5.49
C GLY A 357 51.36 -37.71 4.75
N ASP A 358 51.94 -36.70 4.10
CA ASP A 358 53.26 -36.82 3.45
C ASP A 358 54.41 -36.93 4.46
N MET A 359 54.32 -36.24 5.61
CA MET A 359 55.22 -36.47 6.75
C MET A 359 55.05 -37.88 7.35
N GLN A 360 53.83 -38.43 7.40
CA GLN A 360 53.59 -39.80 7.87
C GLN A 360 54.12 -40.85 6.89
N LYS A 361 54.03 -40.62 5.57
CA LYS A 361 54.74 -41.43 4.56
C LYS A 361 56.25 -41.35 4.77
N LEU A 362 56.82 -40.15 4.89
CA LEU A 362 58.25 -39.95 5.12
C LEU A 362 58.73 -40.59 6.43
N ILE A 363 57.97 -40.48 7.51
CA ILE A 363 58.23 -41.17 8.79
C ILE A 363 58.17 -42.70 8.58
N SER A 364 57.25 -43.21 7.77
CA SER A 364 57.17 -44.64 7.46
C SER A 364 58.38 -45.12 6.64
N GLU A 365 58.78 -44.37 5.61
CA GLU A 365 60.01 -44.64 4.85
C GLU A 365 61.27 -44.56 5.72
N LEU A 366 61.33 -43.59 6.63
CA LEU A 366 62.43 -43.43 7.58
C LEU A 366 62.44 -44.58 8.59
N ASN A 367 61.29 -45.04 9.07
CA ASN A 367 61.17 -46.20 9.93
C ASN A 367 61.58 -47.50 9.20
N GLU A 368 61.24 -47.67 7.91
CA GLU A 368 61.80 -48.78 7.11
C GLU A 368 63.30 -48.64 6.88
N LYS A 369 63.84 -47.42 6.74
CA LYS A 369 65.30 -47.18 6.62
C LYS A 369 66.00 -47.48 7.94
N ILE A 370 65.43 -47.09 9.08
CA ILE A 370 65.90 -47.44 10.43
C ILE A 370 65.84 -48.96 10.62
N ALA A 371 64.72 -49.62 10.34
CA ALA A 371 64.61 -51.08 10.42
C ALA A 371 65.61 -51.82 9.51
N ARG A 372 65.90 -51.29 8.31
CA ARG A 372 66.97 -51.80 7.44
C ARG A 372 68.37 -51.59 8.05
N LEU A 373 68.65 -50.42 8.62
CA LEU A 373 69.92 -50.13 9.30
C LEU A 373 70.10 -50.93 10.60
N ASP A 374 69.04 -51.16 11.38
CA ASP A 374 69.06 -52.01 12.57
C ASP A 374 69.33 -53.48 12.21
N ASN A 375 68.76 -53.98 11.10
CA ASN A 375 69.11 -55.31 10.58
C ASN A 375 70.57 -55.39 10.12
N VAL A 376 71.10 -54.34 9.48
CA VAL A 376 72.54 -54.26 9.14
C VAL A 376 73.39 -54.25 10.42
N ALA A 377 73.07 -53.41 11.41
CA ALA A 377 73.78 -53.32 12.68
C ALA A 377 73.66 -54.60 13.53
N LEU A 378 72.55 -55.34 13.42
CA LEU A 378 72.39 -56.65 14.03
C LEU A 378 73.29 -57.70 13.35
N ASN A 379 73.36 -57.70 12.02
CA ASN A 379 74.26 -58.56 11.25
C ASN A 379 75.74 -58.22 11.48
N GLU A 380 76.07 -56.93 11.62
CA GLU A 380 77.40 -56.46 11.99
C GLU A 380 77.76 -56.90 13.41
N ARG A 381 76.89 -56.67 14.41
CA ARG A 381 77.06 -57.19 15.79
C ARG A 381 77.19 -58.72 15.85
N ASN A 382 76.46 -59.44 15.01
CA ASN A 382 76.57 -60.90 14.92
C ASN A 382 77.86 -61.34 14.21
N SER A 383 78.46 -60.47 13.40
CA SER A 383 79.77 -60.69 12.76
C SER A 383 80.92 -60.32 13.69
N THR A 384 80.86 -59.20 14.43
CA THR A 384 81.84 -58.88 15.47
C THR A 384 81.85 -59.95 16.55
N ARG A 385 80.68 -60.45 16.99
CA ARG A 385 80.58 -61.60 17.91
C ARG A 385 81.17 -62.91 17.37
N LYS A 386 81.31 -63.09 16.05
CA LYS A 386 82.07 -64.22 15.48
C LYS A 386 83.56 -63.96 15.56
N VAL A 387 84.00 -62.78 15.11
CA VAL A 387 85.40 -62.33 15.16
C VAL A 387 85.94 -62.28 16.59
N GLU A 388 85.12 -61.92 17.59
CA GLU A 388 85.49 -61.94 19.01
C GLU A 388 85.73 -63.37 19.51
N ARG A 389 84.87 -64.34 19.15
CA ARG A 389 85.08 -65.76 19.50
C ARG A 389 86.28 -66.37 18.78
N GLU A 390 86.56 -65.93 17.55
CA GLU A 390 87.75 -66.33 16.80
C GLU A 390 89.02 -65.70 17.40
N LYS A 391 88.94 -64.45 17.88
CA LYS A 391 90.00 -63.76 18.64
C LYS A 391 90.23 -64.35 20.02
N GLU A 392 89.20 -64.84 20.71
CA GLU A 392 89.34 -65.58 21.97
C GLU A 392 90.09 -66.89 21.73
N LYS A 393 89.70 -67.70 20.73
CA LYS A 393 90.43 -68.91 20.34
C LYS A 393 91.88 -68.62 19.94
N LEU A 394 92.12 -67.59 19.11
CA LEU A 394 93.47 -67.17 18.75
C LEU A 394 94.28 -66.67 19.98
N ASN A 395 93.63 -66.14 21.01
CA ASN A 395 94.28 -65.82 22.28
C ASN A 395 94.59 -67.07 23.12
N GLU A 396 93.74 -68.10 23.11
CA GLU A 396 94.01 -69.41 23.74
C GLU A 396 95.12 -70.18 23.03
N GLU A 397 95.16 -70.13 21.70
CA GLU A 397 96.27 -70.61 20.87
C GLU A 397 97.55 -69.80 21.15
N LEU A 398 97.44 -68.48 21.36
CA LEU A 398 98.59 -67.63 21.72
C LEU A 398 99.09 -67.86 23.15
N THR A 399 98.23 -68.14 24.13
CA THR A 399 98.67 -68.46 25.50
C THR A 399 99.30 -69.85 25.56
N THR A 400 98.71 -70.86 24.92
CA THR A 400 99.31 -72.20 24.81
C THR A 400 100.64 -72.16 24.04
N ALA A 401 100.75 -71.40 22.95
CA ALA A 401 102.03 -71.16 22.27
C ALA A 401 103.05 -70.45 23.17
N LYS A 402 102.65 -69.44 23.94
CA LYS A 402 103.53 -68.78 24.94
C LYS A 402 103.99 -69.74 26.03
N GLU A 403 103.13 -70.65 26.50
CA GLU A 403 103.53 -71.70 27.45
C GLU A 403 104.54 -72.67 26.83
N ILE A 404 104.34 -73.08 25.57
CA ILE A 404 105.28 -73.95 24.84
C ILE A 404 106.64 -73.25 24.70
N ILE A 405 106.66 -71.97 24.32
CA ILE A 405 107.88 -71.15 24.26
C ILE A 405 108.53 -71.03 25.65
N GLN A 406 107.76 -70.83 26.73
CA GLN A 406 108.30 -70.74 28.09
C GLN A 406 108.82 -72.09 28.61
N LYS A 407 108.21 -73.21 28.22
CA LYS A 407 108.70 -74.57 28.46
C LYS A 407 110.00 -74.84 27.69
N GLN A 408 110.12 -74.39 26.43
CA GLN A 408 111.37 -74.48 25.67
C GLN A 408 112.47 -73.55 26.20
N ALA A 409 112.13 -72.34 26.68
CA ALA A 409 113.10 -71.44 27.30
C ALA A 409 113.72 -72.06 28.56
N LYS A 410 112.89 -72.67 29.43
CA LYS A 410 113.39 -73.47 30.57
C LYS A 410 114.28 -74.63 30.12
N LYS A 411 113.91 -75.33 29.04
CA LYS A 411 114.73 -76.40 28.44
C LYS A 411 116.09 -75.91 27.95
N ILE A 412 116.14 -74.71 27.37
CA ILE A 412 117.38 -74.07 26.91
C ILE A 412 118.27 -73.68 28.10
N ASP A 413 117.70 -73.17 29.19
CA ASP A 413 118.49 -72.79 30.37
C ASP A 413 118.96 -74.02 31.18
N GLU A 414 118.18 -75.10 31.24
CA GLU A 414 118.63 -76.42 31.70
C GLU A 414 119.88 -76.89 30.93
N LEU A 415 119.82 -76.84 29.59
CA LEU A 415 120.92 -77.24 28.71
C LEU A 415 122.15 -76.31 28.83
N LYS A 416 121.96 -75.00 29.02
CA LYS A 416 123.07 -74.06 29.28
C LYS A 416 123.80 -74.41 30.57
N GLU A 417 123.07 -74.69 31.65
CA GLU A 417 123.70 -75.02 32.94
C GLU A 417 124.35 -76.42 32.91
N GLU A 418 123.84 -77.34 32.08
CA GLU A 418 124.53 -78.60 31.79
C GLU A 418 125.83 -78.39 31.00
N CYS A 419 125.83 -77.56 29.95
CA CYS A 419 127.04 -77.15 29.24
C CYS A 419 128.04 -76.46 30.18
N ARG A 420 127.58 -75.61 31.12
CA ARG A 420 128.44 -74.94 32.10
C ARG A 420 129.10 -75.94 33.07
N LYS A 421 128.38 -76.98 33.47
CA LYS A 421 128.93 -78.11 34.26
C LYS A 421 129.96 -78.92 33.46
N ARG A 422 129.68 -79.23 32.19
CA ARG A 422 130.63 -79.95 31.31
C ARG A 422 131.92 -79.15 31.07
N GLY A 423 131.82 -77.84 30.82
CA GLY A 423 132.99 -76.95 30.70
C GLY A 423 133.85 -76.87 31.96
N ASN A 424 133.23 -76.90 33.15
CA ASN A 424 133.97 -76.92 34.41
C ASN A 424 134.74 -78.24 34.63
N GLU A 425 134.23 -79.39 34.15
CA GLU A 425 134.97 -80.66 34.25
C GLU A 425 136.09 -80.76 33.19
N VAL A 426 135.94 -80.14 32.01
CA VAL A 426 137.03 -79.99 31.02
C VAL A 426 138.21 -79.23 31.63
N ASN A 427 137.98 -78.03 32.19
CA ASN A 427 139.00 -77.26 32.90
C ASN A 427 139.66 -78.05 34.07
N ARG A 428 138.95 -79.02 34.64
CA ARG A 428 139.44 -79.90 35.72
C ARG A 428 140.24 -81.10 35.22
N LEU A 429 140.10 -81.47 33.95
CA LEU A 429 140.91 -82.48 33.28
C LEU A 429 142.18 -81.87 32.66
N GLU A 430 142.11 -80.65 32.15
CA GLU A 430 143.27 -79.92 31.58
C GLU A 430 144.38 -79.71 32.62
N ARG A 431 144.06 -79.20 33.82
CA ARG A 431 145.07 -79.07 34.90
C ARG A 431 145.69 -80.41 35.33
N LYS A 432 144.92 -81.50 35.26
CA LYS A 432 145.42 -82.85 35.54
C LYS A 432 146.32 -83.40 34.43
N LEU A 433 146.29 -82.80 33.24
CA LEU A 433 147.22 -83.10 32.16
C LEU A 433 148.53 -82.35 32.41
N GLU A 434 148.48 -81.06 32.75
CA GLU A 434 149.66 -80.25 33.11
C GLU A 434 150.45 -80.87 34.29
N ASP A 435 149.76 -81.26 35.37
CA ASP A 435 150.36 -81.98 36.51
C ASP A 435 151.03 -83.32 36.11
N LYS A 436 150.52 -83.97 35.05
CA LYS A 436 151.04 -85.26 34.55
C LYS A 436 152.22 -85.12 33.60
N GLU A 437 152.25 -84.06 32.80
CA GLU A 437 153.40 -83.75 31.95
C GLU A 437 154.61 -83.32 32.80
N ALA A 438 154.38 -82.54 33.86
CA ALA A 438 155.40 -82.25 34.88
C ALA A 438 155.98 -83.54 35.51
N MET A 439 155.12 -84.46 35.96
CA MET A 439 155.58 -85.75 36.53
C MET A 439 156.34 -86.63 35.52
N MET A 440 156.02 -86.57 34.22
CA MET A 440 156.79 -87.31 33.21
C MET A 440 158.19 -86.72 32.98
N ALA A 441 158.34 -85.39 33.04
CA ALA A 441 159.63 -84.73 32.86
C ALA A 441 160.66 -85.14 33.93
N ASP A 442 160.26 -85.20 35.20
CA ASP A 442 161.15 -85.61 36.29
C ASP A 442 161.42 -87.12 36.28
N CYS A 443 160.42 -87.96 36.00
CA CYS A 443 160.59 -89.42 35.99
C CYS A 443 161.55 -89.90 34.88
N VAL A 444 161.54 -89.25 33.70
CA VAL A 444 162.51 -89.50 32.61
C VAL A 444 163.94 -89.10 33.00
N LYS A 445 164.09 -88.16 33.93
CA LYS A 445 165.39 -87.72 34.46
C LYS A 445 165.96 -88.74 35.44
N GLU A 446 165.17 -89.14 36.45
CA GLU A 446 165.56 -90.18 37.41
C GLU A 446 165.91 -91.52 36.73
N LEU A 447 165.17 -91.90 35.69
CA LEU A 447 165.39 -93.17 34.98
C LEU A 447 166.75 -93.25 34.28
N LYS A 448 167.31 -92.13 33.79
CA LYS A 448 168.60 -92.15 33.08
C LYS A 448 169.80 -92.36 34.01
N ASP A 449 169.79 -91.72 35.17
CA ASP A 449 170.86 -91.88 36.16
C ASP A 449 170.77 -93.25 36.86
N ASN A 450 169.55 -93.68 37.23
CA ASN A 450 169.30 -95.01 37.80
C ASN A 450 169.77 -96.17 36.90
N HIS A 451 169.72 -96.03 35.57
CA HIS A 451 170.15 -97.11 34.66
C HIS A 451 171.67 -97.27 34.63
N LYS A 452 172.43 -96.21 34.94
CA LYS A 452 173.90 -96.20 34.95
C LYS A 452 174.48 -96.75 36.26
N GLU A 453 173.76 -96.61 37.37
CA GLU A 453 174.08 -97.30 38.63
C GLU A 453 173.56 -98.74 38.67
N ARG A 454 172.32 -99.02 38.20
CA ARG A 454 171.78 -100.39 38.21
C ARG A 454 172.58 -101.37 37.35
N LEU A 455 173.31 -100.91 36.34
CA LEU A 455 174.25 -101.77 35.59
C LEU A 455 175.45 -102.23 36.43
N LYS A 456 175.81 -101.53 37.51
CA LYS A 456 176.80 -101.97 38.50
C LYS A 456 176.17 -102.69 39.69
N GLU A 457 175.00 -102.22 40.16
CA GLU A 457 174.34 -102.84 41.31
C GLU A 457 173.66 -104.19 40.99
N MET A 458 173.24 -104.45 39.76
CA MET A 458 172.65 -105.77 39.41
C MET A 458 173.70 -106.89 39.34
N GLU A 459 174.99 -106.57 39.23
CA GLU A 459 176.08 -107.52 39.45
C GLU A 459 176.24 -107.90 40.94
N GLN A 460 175.63 -107.12 41.86
CA GLN A 460 175.87 -107.23 43.31
C GLN A 460 174.60 -107.46 44.15
N LYS A 461 173.39 -107.13 43.67
CA LYS A 461 172.12 -107.32 44.40
C LYS A 461 171.50 -108.72 44.28
N VAL A 462 172.29 -109.68 43.80
CA VAL A 462 172.11 -111.12 44.09
C VAL A 462 172.34 -111.42 45.58
N GLU A 463 173.06 -110.55 46.31
CA GLU A 463 173.72 -110.92 47.56
C GLU A 463 172.88 -110.77 48.85
N ASP A 464 171.73 -110.05 48.88
CA ASP A 464 171.09 -109.65 50.17
C ASP A 464 169.59 -109.14 50.15
N VAL A 465 168.59 -109.67 50.92
CA VAL A 465 167.09 -109.49 50.66
C VAL A 465 166.18 -108.68 51.76
N LYS A 466 165.36 -107.51 51.46
CA LYS A 466 164.78 -106.22 52.28
C LYS A 466 163.31 -105.40 52.03
N ARG A 467 162.84 -104.14 52.60
CA ARG A 467 161.40 -103.35 52.61
C ARG A 467 161.10 -101.70 52.90
N LYS A 468 159.85 -100.95 52.82
CA LYS A 468 159.41 -99.42 53.18
C LYS A 468 157.84 -98.77 53.25
N ASN A 469 157.41 -97.43 53.60
CA ASN A 469 155.97 -96.70 53.70
C ASN A 469 155.65 -95.03 53.80
N SER A 470 154.38 -94.33 53.87
CA SER A 470 153.93 -92.78 54.01
C SER A 470 152.39 -92.17 54.39
N LYS A 471 151.94 -90.79 54.39
CA LYS A 471 150.57 -90.04 54.84
C LYS A 471 150.02 -88.54 54.32
N LEU A 472 148.83 -87.83 54.75
CA LEU A 472 148.11 -86.46 54.30
C LEU A 472 147.04 -85.57 55.24
N GLU A 473 146.34 -84.35 54.91
CA GLU A 473 145.29 -83.42 55.71
C GLU A 473 144.40 -82.15 55.05
N ASN A 474 143.37 -81.35 55.66
CA ASN A 474 142.53 -80.08 55.13
C ASN A 474 141.42 -79.13 55.97
N GLU A 475 140.79 -77.90 55.56
CA GLU A 475 139.61 -77.00 56.20
C GLU A 475 138.87 -75.64 55.50
N ASN A 476 137.91 -74.74 56.08
CA ASN A 476 136.92 -73.64 55.46
C ASN A 476 136.21 -72.31 56.22
N SER A 477 135.36 -71.31 55.62
CA SER A 477 134.28 -70.26 56.21
C SER A 477 133.68 -68.88 55.48
N THR A 478 132.56 -68.08 55.88
CA THR A 478 131.83 -66.81 55.20
C THR A 478 130.74 -65.73 55.89
N GLN A 479 130.31 -64.46 55.40
CA GLN A 479 129.10 -63.46 55.75
C GLN A 479 128.88 -62.03 54.90
N ARG A 480 128.01 -60.88 54.91
CA ARG A 480 126.72 -60.08 55.42
C ARG A 480 126.36 -58.64 54.63
N ASN A 481 125.47 -57.51 54.73
CA ASN A 481 124.19 -56.81 55.38
C ASN A 481 123.64 -55.24 55.03
N GLN A 482 122.30 -54.80 54.76
CA GLN A 482 121.36 -53.46 54.89
C GLN A 482 121.48 -51.94 54.22
N ILE A 483 120.62 -50.78 54.20
CA ILE A 483 119.11 -50.25 54.10
C ILE A 483 118.67 -48.61 54.09
N GLU A 484 117.47 -48.04 53.55
CA GLU A 484 116.46 -46.83 53.88
C GLU A 484 116.20 -45.23 53.39
N ILE A 485 114.89 -44.60 53.43
CA ILE A 485 114.14 -43.16 53.65
C ILE A 485 113.76 -41.79 52.74
N PHE A 486 112.61 -40.97 53.01
CA PHE A 486 112.06 -39.45 52.81
C PHE A 486 111.12 -38.74 51.62
N GLN A 487 110.38 -37.51 51.44
CA GLN A 487 109.71 -36.15 52.00
C GLN A 487 108.68 -35.29 50.98
N ARG A 488 107.96 -34.04 50.91
CA ARG A 488 107.55 -32.61 51.53
C ARG A 488 106.17 -31.68 51.15
N GLU A 489 106.03 -30.28 50.86
CA GLU A 489 104.88 -29.17 51.15
C GLU A 489 104.24 -27.95 50.14
N SER A 490 103.37 -26.84 50.49
CA SER A 490 102.49 -25.79 49.61
C SER A 490 101.93 -24.24 50.03
N SER A 491 100.96 -23.40 49.35
CA SER A 491 100.57 -21.81 49.43
C SER A 491 99.10 -21.03 49.09
N VAL A 492 98.88 -19.62 48.85
CA VAL A 492 97.63 -18.56 48.81
C VAL A 492 97.36 -17.42 47.65
N ASP A 493 96.12 -16.75 47.40
CA ASP A 493 95.71 -15.23 47.12
C ASP A 493 94.41 -14.76 46.23
N SER A 494 93.91 -13.46 46.15
CA SER A 494 92.65 -12.89 45.44
C SER A 494 92.38 -11.31 45.26
N ASP A 495 91.51 -10.73 44.32
CA ASP A 495 90.50 -9.55 44.43
C ASP A 495 89.80 -8.90 43.12
N TYR A 496 88.85 -7.90 43.25
CA TYR A 496 88.14 -6.90 42.34
C TYR A 496 86.78 -7.24 41.60
N GLY A 497 85.76 -6.35 41.34
CA GLY A 497 85.35 -5.00 41.86
C GLY A 497 84.30 -4.11 41.05
N ARG A 498 83.34 -3.41 41.74
CA ARG A 498 82.56 -2.13 41.41
C ARG A 498 81.25 -2.03 40.54
N SER A 499 80.60 -0.82 40.49
CA SER A 499 79.12 -0.61 40.24
C SER A 499 78.59 0.83 39.83
N SER A 500 77.31 0.94 39.38
CA SER A 500 76.26 2.01 39.67
C SER A 500 75.89 3.21 38.72
N SER A 501 74.68 3.80 38.98
CA SER A 501 74.11 5.15 38.61
C SER A 501 73.25 5.32 37.31
N GLY A 502 72.18 6.15 37.21
CA GLY A 502 71.33 6.87 38.21
C GLY A 502 70.58 8.17 37.74
N ARG A 503 69.54 8.64 38.49
CA ARG A 503 68.92 10.02 38.54
C ARG A 503 68.00 10.50 37.36
N LEU A 504 67.08 11.50 37.45
CA LEU A 504 66.48 12.36 38.52
C LEU A 504 65.00 12.80 38.19
N SER A 505 64.42 13.82 38.89
CA SER A 505 63.00 14.22 38.97
C SER A 505 62.68 15.72 38.72
N THR A 506 61.41 16.08 38.44
CA THR A 506 60.87 17.48 38.34
C THR A 506 59.36 17.55 38.73
N LEU A 507 58.85 18.64 39.35
CA LEU A 507 57.40 18.82 39.68
C LEU A 507 56.95 20.28 40.04
N GLY A 508 55.72 20.68 39.68
CA GLY A 508 54.98 21.88 40.17
C GLY A 508 53.55 21.96 39.55
N ARG A 509 52.43 22.03 40.31
CA ARG A 509 51.79 23.18 41.03
C ARG A 509 50.99 24.16 40.13
N GLN A 510 49.84 24.76 40.52
CA GLN A 510 48.72 24.40 41.43
C GLN A 510 47.59 25.49 41.32
N TYR A 511 46.51 25.37 42.14
CA TYR A 511 45.39 26.34 42.36
C TYR A 511 44.29 26.41 41.27
N SER A 512 42.99 26.62 41.58
CA SER A 512 42.23 26.51 42.85
C SER A 512 40.69 26.52 42.63
N LEU A 513 39.94 25.81 43.51
CA LEU A 513 38.71 26.16 44.27
C LEU A 513 37.81 27.35 43.78
N THR A 514 36.46 27.40 43.94
CA THR A 514 35.54 26.73 44.89
C THR A 514 34.05 26.79 44.48
N SER A 515 33.26 25.76 44.87
CA SER A 515 31.95 25.77 45.60
C SER A 515 30.61 26.39 45.07
N MET A 516 29.55 25.55 45.15
CA MET A 516 28.10 25.75 45.51
C MET A 516 27.57 27.18 45.78
N GLY A 517 26.30 27.62 45.57
CA GLY A 517 24.95 27.04 45.32
C GLY A 517 23.88 28.05 45.86
N SER A 518 22.54 27.91 45.82
CA SER A 518 21.55 27.02 45.17
C SER A 518 20.10 27.59 45.32
N PHE A 519 19.06 26.88 44.81
CA PHE A 519 17.59 26.98 45.08
C PHE A 519 16.72 28.23 44.69
N SER A 520 15.75 27.95 43.78
CA SER A 520 14.28 28.20 43.92
C SER A 520 13.55 29.51 43.47
N SER A 521 12.34 29.27 42.90
CA SER A 521 11.06 30.01 43.10
C SER A 521 10.65 31.33 42.37
N ILE A 522 9.75 31.16 41.39
CA ILE A 522 8.34 31.65 41.37
C ILE A 522 8.00 33.17 41.14
N ARG A 523 7.30 33.41 40.01
CA ARG A 523 6.16 34.34 39.70
C ARG A 523 6.29 35.87 39.49
N THR A 524 5.40 36.31 38.57
CA THR A 524 4.58 37.54 38.49
C THR A 524 5.13 38.91 38.03
N VAL A 525 4.75 39.27 36.79
CA VAL A 525 3.88 40.41 36.39
C VAL A 525 4.16 41.82 36.95
N GLY A 526 4.51 42.73 36.03
CA GLY A 526 4.31 44.18 36.05
C GLY A 526 4.66 44.72 34.65
N LEU A 527 3.80 45.43 33.90
CA LEU A 527 3.27 46.79 34.13
C LEU A 527 4.40 47.85 34.28
N SER A 528 4.43 48.97 33.56
CA SER A 528 3.62 49.49 32.44
C SER A 528 4.22 50.85 31.99
N ARG A 529 3.54 51.61 31.09
CA ARG A 529 3.79 53.04 30.76
C ARG A 529 5.04 53.29 29.90
N LYS A 530 5.19 54.35 29.09
CA LYS A 530 4.36 55.47 28.55
C LYS A 530 5.20 56.08 27.36
N ASP A 531 4.79 57.05 26.53
CA ASP A 531 3.64 57.95 26.51
C ASP A 531 3.29 58.43 25.07
N SER A 532 2.23 59.24 24.97
CA SER A 532 1.82 60.21 23.92
C SER A 532 2.93 60.89 23.08
N VAL A 533 2.68 61.55 21.92
CA VAL A 533 1.76 62.69 21.65
C VAL A 533 1.22 62.70 20.18
N SER A 534 0.29 63.62 19.92
CA SER A 534 -0.48 63.97 18.70
C SER A 534 0.38 64.43 17.48
N ASP A 535 -0.14 64.85 16.31
CA ASP A 535 -1.39 65.58 16.04
C ASP A 535 -1.91 65.53 14.58
N MET A 536 -3.16 66.00 14.40
CA MET A 536 -3.82 66.65 13.22
C MET A 536 -3.53 66.16 11.76
N THR A 537 -4.47 66.16 10.81
CA THR A 537 -5.52 67.18 10.54
C THR A 537 -6.65 66.66 9.61
N SER A 538 -7.81 67.32 9.64
CA SER A 538 -8.75 67.70 8.55
C SER A 538 -8.63 67.13 7.11
N SER A 539 -9.70 66.99 6.31
CA SER A 539 -11.15 67.27 6.50
C SER A 539 -11.99 66.50 5.46
N MET A 540 -13.31 66.37 5.71
CA MET A 540 -14.31 66.02 4.69
C MET A 540 -14.37 67.06 3.55
N TYR A 541 -14.91 66.65 2.39
CA TYR A 541 -16.06 67.33 1.78
C TYR A 541 -16.84 66.37 0.85
N SER A 542 -18.15 66.59 0.75
CA SER A 542 -19.05 66.00 -0.26
C SER A 542 -19.79 67.13 -0.99
N LEU A 543 -20.37 66.89 -2.17
CA LEU A 543 -21.63 67.53 -2.61
C LEU A 543 -22.16 67.01 -3.96
N ARG A 544 -23.41 67.39 -4.27
CA ARG A 544 -24.21 67.03 -5.45
C ARG A 544 -25.18 68.19 -5.75
N GLY A 545 -25.29 68.64 -7.01
CA GLY A 545 -26.31 69.65 -7.40
C GLY A 545 -26.06 70.33 -8.76
N ARG A 546 -27.09 70.92 -9.37
CA ARG A 546 -27.00 71.68 -10.65
C ARG A 546 -28.25 72.57 -10.90
N ARG A 547 -28.02 73.81 -11.40
CA ARG A 547 -28.92 74.76 -12.14
C ARG A 547 -29.89 75.73 -11.39
N ASP A 548 -29.66 77.05 -11.60
CA ASP A 548 -30.46 78.12 -12.29
C ASP A 548 -31.99 78.35 -11.99
N SER A 549 -32.67 79.54 -12.12
CA SER A 549 -32.36 81.01 -12.05
C SER A 549 -33.62 81.95 -12.30
N THR A 550 -33.80 83.08 -11.54
CA THR A 550 -34.39 84.46 -11.87
C THR A 550 -35.89 84.81 -12.29
N TYR A 551 -36.46 85.96 -11.76
CA TYR A 551 -37.60 86.88 -12.23
C TYR A 551 -39.14 86.47 -12.06
N ASP A 552 -40.25 87.28 -12.06
CA ASP A 552 -40.61 88.76 -12.12
C ASP A 552 -42.04 89.18 -11.51
N MET A 553 -42.66 90.36 -11.81
CA MET A 553 -43.95 90.97 -11.25
C MET A 553 -44.80 91.80 -12.32
N THR A 554 -45.81 92.75 -12.22
CA THR A 554 -46.54 93.69 -11.28
C THR A 554 -47.94 94.22 -11.87
N SER A 555 -48.82 95.01 -11.18
CA SER A 555 -50.13 95.59 -11.71
C SER A 555 -50.78 96.85 -10.97
N SER A 556 -51.93 97.45 -11.39
CA SER A 556 -52.59 98.71 -10.86
C SER A 556 -54.15 98.94 -11.14
N VAL A 557 -54.83 100.05 -10.68
CA VAL A 557 -56.35 100.26 -10.63
C VAL A 557 -56.92 101.71 -10.78
N ILE A 558 -58.11 101.89 -11.43
CA ILE A 558 -58.96 103.13 -11.44
C ILE A 558 -60.46 102.87 -11.81
N SER A 559 -61.44 103.74 -11.47
CA SER A 559 -62.89 103.69 -11.90
C SER A 559 -63.72 104.99 -11.63
N SER A 560 -64.86 105.24 -12.33
CA SER A 560 -65.83 106.38 -12.23
C SER A 560 -67.03 106.26 -13.24
N THR A 561 -68.20 106.96 -13.30
CA THR A 561 -69.13 107.79 -12.45
C THR A 561 -70.45 108.09 -13.27
N ASN A 562 -71.39 108.97 -12.80
CA ASN A 562 -72.35 109.86 -13.56
C ASN A 562 -73.91 109.64 -13.46
N GLY A 563 -74.71 110.66 -13.87
CA GLY A 563 -76.20 110.76 -13.89
C GLY A 563 -76.67 112.21 -14.26
N LEU A 564 -77.95 112.68 -14.28
CA LEU A 564 -79.33 112.11 -14.22
C LEU A 564 -80.39 113.26 -14.53
N GLN A 565 -81.73 113.04 -14.37
CA GLN A 565 -82.88 114.02 -14.46
C GLN A 565 -83.26 114.57 -15.87
N ARG A 566 -84.38 115.29 -16.17
CA ARG A 566 -85.86 115.46 -15.79
C ARG A 566 -86.45 116.52 -16.83
N SER A 567 -87.70 117.03 -17.00
CA SER A 567 -89.05 117.11 -16.35
C SER A 567 -90.18 117.48 -17.37
N PRO A 568 -91.51 117.35 -17.06
CA PRO A 568 -92.66 117.72 -17.94
C PRO A 568 -93.58 118.89 -17.46
N SER A 569 -94.60 119.29 -18.25
CA SER A 569 -95.63 120.36 -17.98
C SER A 569 -96.97 120.21 -18.79
N THR A 570 -97.97 121.11 -18.65
CA THR A 570 -99.39 120.97 -19.13
C THR A 570 -100.14 122.28 -19.54
N SER A 571 -101.44 122.23 -19.94
CA SER A 571 -102.27 123.34 -20.51
C SER A 571 -103.67 123.59 -19.85
N GLN A 572 -104.67 124.15 -20.57
CA GLN A 572 -105.69 125.10 -20.05
C GLN A 572 -107.13 125.08 -20.67
N VAL A 573 -107.55 124.02 -21.36
CA VAL A 573 -108.74 123.75 -22.19
C VAL A 573 -109.80 122.97 -21.36
N MET A 574 -109.83 123.31 -20.07
CA MET A 574 -109.89 122.37 -18.94
C MET A 574 -111.15 121.53 -18.77
N GLU A 575 -112.32 121.84 -19.34
CA GLU A 575 -113.55 121.07 -19.02
C GLU A 575 -113.87 119.96 -20.02
N LYS A 576 -113.66 120.18 -21.32
CA LYS A 576 -113.54 119.07 -22.27
C LYS A 576 -112.20 118.36 -22.09
N GLU A 577 -111.12 119.07 -21.75
CA GLU A 577 -109.95 118.44 -21.13
C GLU A 577 -110.35 117.65 -19.89
N ARG A 578 -111.31 118.03 -19.04
CA ARG A 578 -111.62 117.25 -17.81
C ARG A 578 -112.11 115.85 -18.15
N ARG A 579 -113.09 115.75 -19.07
CA ARG A 579 -113.64 114.46 -19.47
C ARG A 579 -112.71 113.68 -20.41
N ILE A 580 -111.92 114.39 -21.22
CA ILE A 580 -110.83 113.78 -22.01
C ILE A 580 -109.70 113.29 -21.09
N LEU A 581 -109.31 114.04 -20.05
CA LEU A 581 -108.33 113.68 -19.01
C LEU A 581 -108.85 112.57 -18.09
N GLU A 582 -110.15 112.44 -17.87
CA GLU A 582 -110.75 111.29 -17.18
C GLU A 582 -110.61 110.03 -18.05
N LEU A 583 -111.01 110.08 -19.33
CA LEU A 583 -110.85 108.98 -20.27
C LEU A 583 -109.37 108.71 -20.63
N GLU A 584 -108.50 109.73 -20.59
CA GLU A 584 -107.05 109.62 -20.77
C GLU A 584 -106.36 109.15 -19.50
N LYS A 585 -106.90 109.41 -18.31
CA LYS A 585 -106.47 108.77 -17.05
C LYS A 585 -106.87 107.31 -17.03
N GLU A 586 -108.09 106.96 -17.44
CA GLU A 586 -108.52 105.56 -17.58
C GLU A 586 -107.67 104.84 -18.63
N LYS A 587 -107.47 105.46 -19.81
CA LYS A 587 -106.56 104.95 -20.86
C LYS A 587 -105.09 104.93 -20.43
N ALA A 588 -104.64 105.84 -19.58
CA ALA A 588 -103.28 105.85 -19.03
C ALA A 588 -103.11 104.76 -17.97
N ALA A 589 -104.09 104.55 -17.09
CA ALA A 589 -104.14 103.47 -16.13
C ALA A 589 -104.13 102.11 -16.85
N ILE A 590 -105.04 101.91 -17.82
CA ILE A 590 -105.06 100.71 -18.65
C ILE A 590 -103.73 100.54 -19.43
N ASN A 591 -103.06 101.62 -19.85
CA ASN A 591 -101.72 101.54 -20.44
C ASN A 591 -100.62 101.22 -19.42
N THR A 592 -100.68 101.72 -18.17
CA THR A 592 -99.72 101.34 -17.13
C THR A 592 -99.91 99.90 -16.71
N ASP A 593 -101.14 99.42 -16.63
CA ASP A 593 -101.49 98.04 -16.32
C ASP A 593 -101.07 97.11 -17.46
N LEU A 594 -101.33 97.49 -18.72
CA LEU A 594 -100.82 96.79 -19.90
C LEU A 594 -99.28 96.80 -19.96
N GLN A 595 -98.61 97.86 -19.49
CA GLN A 595 -97.15 97.87 -19.36
C GLN A 595 -96.65 97.03 -18.19
N LEU A 596 -97.38 96.93 -17.07
CA LEU A 596 -97.06 96.06 -15.94
C LEU A 596 -97.17 94.59 -16.38
N VAL A 597 -98.31 94.18 -16.93
CA VAL A 597 -98.53 92.82 -17.47
C VAL A 597 -97.51 92.48 -18.57
N LYS A 598 -97.10 93.44 -19.41
CA LYS A 598 -96.00 93.22 -20.37
C LYS A 598 -94.64 93.02 -19.68
N ARG A 599 -94.30 93.83 -18.67
CA ARG A 599 -93.06 93.65 -17.89
C ARG A 599 -93.04 92.32 -17.16
N GLU A 600 -94.15 91.92 -16.54
CA GLU A 600 -94.32 90.61 -15.90
C GLU A 600 -94.14 89.48 -16.91
N LEU A 601 -94.80 89.57 -18.07
CA LEU A 601 -94.70 88.57 -19.13
C LEU A 601 -93.31 88.50 -19.77
N ASP A 602 -92.56 89.60 -19.84
CA ASP A 602 -91.16 89.62 -20.27
C ASP A 602 -90.19 89.12 -19.18
N VAL A 603 -90.51 89.31 -17.89
CA VAL A 603 -89.82 88.65 -16.76
C VAL A 603 -90.04 87.13 -16.81
N TYR A 604 -91.28 86.66 -17.03
CA TYR A 604 -91.58 85.23 -17.17
C TYR A 604 -90.89 84.61 -18.39
N LYS A 605 -90.79 85.30 -19.53
CA LYS A 605 -89.96 84.85 -20.66
C LYS A 605 -88.47 84.75 -20.29
N SER A 606 -87.96 85.73 -19.54
CA SER A 606 -86.56 85.75 -19.12
C SER A 606 -86.25 84.60 -18.16
N GLN A 607 -87.17 84.29 -17.23
CA GLN A 607 -87.09 83.13 -16.34
C GLN A 607 -87.19 81.81 -17.12
N LEU A 608 -88.11 81.70 -18.09
CA LEU A 608 -88.25 80.51 -18.93
C LEU A 608 -86.96 80.25 -19.73
N SER A 609 -86.41 81.28 -20.38
CA SER A 609 -85.14 81.22 -21.12
C SER A 609 -83.95 80.82 -20.23
N ALA A 610 -83.89 81.34 -19.00
CA ALA A 610 -82.88 80.92 -18.02
C ALA A 610 -83.01 79.43 -17.69
N VAL A 611 -84.21 78.95 -17.36
CA VAL A 611 -84.48 77.52 -17.05
C VAL A 611 -84.21 76.62 -18.27
N GLU A 612 -84.48 77.08 -19.49
CA GLU A 612 -84.12 76.36 -20.72
C GLU A 612 -82.60 76.26 -20.90
N SER A 613 -81.85 77.34 -20.63
CA SER A 613 -80.38 77.30 -20.66
C SER A 613 -79.78 76.41 -19.57
N GLU A 614 -80.36 76.40 -18.36
CA GLU A 614 -79.95 75.49 -17.28
C GLU A 614 -80.20 74.04 -17.67
N LYS A 615 -81.39 73.74 -18.22
CA LYS A 615 -81.75 72.41 -18.75
C LYS A 615 -80.80 71.93 -19.84
N GLU A 616 -80.35 72.79 -20.76
CA GLU A 616 -79.32 72.43 -21.74
C GLU A 616 -77.93 72.22 -21.12
N SER A 617 -77.56 73.03 -20.13
CA SER A 617 -76.31 72.85 -19.36
C SER A 617 -76.30 71.52 -18.59
N LEU A 618 -77.44 71.12 -18.02
CA LEU A 618 -77.64 69.87 -17.32
C LEU A 618 -77.65 68.69 -18.30
N GLN A 619 -78.33 68.79 -19.45
CA GLN A 619 -78.27 67.74 -20.48
C GLN A 619 -76.87 67.54 -21.05
N THR A 620 -76.11 68.60 -21.31
CA THR A 620 -74.73 68.47 -21.80
C THR A 620 -73.80 67.92 -20.72
N THR A 621 -74.02 68.24 -19.45
CA THR A 621 -73.29 67.65 -18.31
C THR A 621 -73.62 66.16 -18.11
N LEU A 622 -74.91 65.80 -18.20
CA LEU A 622 -75.37 64.40 -18.13
C LEU A 622 -74.77 63.57 -19.28
N ARG A 623 -74.70 64.11 -20.50
CA ARG A 623 -74.04 63.45 -21.65
C ARG A 623 -72.54 63.25 -21.40
N LYS A 624 -71.82 64.24 -20.85
CA LYS A 624 -70.40 64.11 -20.47
C LYS A 624 -70.20 62.99 -19.44
N GLN A 625 -70.99 62.99 -18.36
CA GLN A 625 -70.94 61.95 -17.33
C GLN A 625 -71.28 60.56 -17.88
N THR A 626 -72.30 60.46 -18.75
CA THR A 626 -72.67 59.19 -19.41
C THR A 626 -71.52 58.64 -20.25
N ASN A 627 -70.83 59.49 -21.02
CA ASN A 627 -69.67 59.08 -21.82
C ASN A 627 -68.50 58.62 -20.93
N GLN A 628 -68.18 59.34 -19.86
CA GLN A 628 -67.16 58.94 -18.88
C GLN A 628 -67.50 57.60 -18.21
N LEU A 629 -68.77 57.37 -17.90
CA LEU A 629 -69.24 56.12 -17.29
C LEU A 629 -69.17 54.95 -18.28
N GLN A 630 -69.47 55.17 -19.56
CA GLN A 630 -69.23 54.16 -20.61
C GLN A 630 -67.74 53.87 -20.82
N GLU A 631 -66.88 54.88 -20.77
CA GLU A 631 -65.43 54.72 -20.96
C GLU A 631 -64.76 53.99 -19.79
N THR A 632 -65.08 54.37 -18.56
CA THR A 632 -64.65 53.62 -17.36
C THR A 632 -65.20 52.20 -17.33
N THR A 633 -66.44 51.97 -17.79
CA THR A 633 -66.99 50.61 -17.98
C THR A 633 -66.21 49.80 -19.02
N ARG A 634 -65.76 50.41 -20.13
CA ARG A 634 -64.89 49.75 -21.13
C ARG A 634 -63.51 49.42 -20.55
N GLN A 635 -62.92 50.34 -19.80
CA GLN A 635 -61.63 50.14 -19.12
C GLN A 635 -61.73 49.01 -18.08
N HIS A 636 -62.78 48.99 -17.26
CA HIS A 636 -63.04 47.92 -16.29
C HIS A 636 -63.23 46.55 -16.97
N ASN A 637 -64.03 46.47 -18.04
CA ASN A 637 -64.21 45.24 -18.82
C ASN A 637 -62.91 44.75 -19.51
N SER A 638 -61.99 45.67 -19.84
CA SER A 638 -60.66 45.33 -20.35
C SER A 638 -59.75 44.80 -19.24
N ALA A 639 -59.73 45.47 -18.09
CA ALA A 639 -58.99 45.05 -16.90
C ALA A 639 -59.46 43.68 -16.39
N GLN A 640 -60.78 43.42 -16.37
CA GLN A 640 -61.36 42.14 -15.99
C GLN A 640 -60.87 41.02 -16.92
N LYS A 641 -60.96 41.20 -18.24
CA LYS A 641 -60.44 40.20 -19.21
C LYS A 641 -58.94 39.95 -19.06
N ASN A 642 -58.16 40.95 -18.68
CA ASN A 642 -56.74 40.78 -18.39
C ASN A 642 -56.50 40.01 -17.08
N ALA A 643 -57.29 40.29 -16.04
CA ALA A 643 -57.26 39.52 -14.79
C ALA A 643 -57.67 38.06 -15.00
N ASP A 644 -58.72 37.80 -15.78
CA ASP A 644 -59.18 36.44 -16.13
C ASP A 644 -58.09 35.66 -16.90
N ASN A 645 -57.38 36.33 -17.83
CA ASN A 645 -56.24 35.74 -18.54
C ASN A 645 -55.04 35.48 -17.63
N LEU A 646 -54.75 36.36 -16.67
CA LEU A 646 -53.70 36.16 -15.67
C LEU A 646 -54.05 35.01 -14.72
N ALA A 647 -55.31 34.89 -14.28
CA ALA A 647 -55.79 33.77 -13.47
C ALA A 647 -55.70 32.44 -14.24
N LEU A 648 -56.02 32.42 -15.53
CA LEU A 648 -55.85 31.22 -16.38
C LEU A 648 -54.37 30.83 -16.53
N ARG A 649 -53.47 31.80 -16.71
CA ARG A 649 -52.01 31.57 -16.76
C ARG A 649 -51.48 31.07 -15.41
N LEU A 650 -51.91 31.67 -14.30
CA LEU A 650 -51.55 31.22 -12.95
C LEU A 650 -52.01 29.78 -12.71
N LYS A 651 -53.26 29.44 -13.07
CA LYS A 651 -53.79 28.09 -12.95
C LYS A 651 -53.03 27.07 -13.79
N LYS A 652 -52.57 27.46 -15.00
CA LYS A 652 -51.68 26.60 -15.80
C LYS A 652 -50.31 26.43 -15.12
N ALA A 653 -49.68 27.51 -14.69
CA ALA A 653 -48.36 27.45 -14.04
C ALA A 653 -48.39 26.61 -12.74
N LEU A 654 -49.48 26.69 -11.96
CA LEU A 654 -49.69 25.82 -10.79
C LEU A 654 -49.79 24.34 -11.18
N ALA A 655 -50.57 24.00 -12.22
CA ALA A 655 -50.68 22.63 -12.71
C ALA A 655 -49.35 22.09 -13.30
N ASP A 656 -48.62 22.93 -14.05
CA ASP A 656 -47.28 22.61 -14.55
C ASP A 656 -46.32 22.34 -13.37
N CYS A 657 -46.38 23.14 -12.30
CA CYS A 657 -45.60 22.94 -11.07
C CYS A 657 -46.02 21.68 -10.28
N GLU A 658 -47.30 21.34 -10.22
CA GLU A 658 -47.77 20.08 -9.61
C GLU A 658 -47.28 18.85 -10.39
N GLU A 659 -47.25 18.92 -11.73
CA GLU A 659 -46.69 17.85 -12.57
C GLU A 659 -45.18 17.70 -12.36
N TRP A 660 -44.42 18.80 -12.27
CA TRP A 660 -43.00 18.77 -11.94
C TRP A 660 -42.72 18.24 -10.53
N LYS A 661 -43.49 18.68 -9.52
CA LYS A 661 -43.39 18.17 -8.16
C LYS A 661 -43.65 16.66 -8.12
N LYS A 662 -44.70 16.18 -8.79
CA LYS A 662 -45.00 14.75 -8.88
C LYS A 662 -43.89 13.95 -9.55
N LYS A 663 -43.33 14.43 -10.68
CA LYS A 663 -42.19 13.78 -11.35
C LYS A 663 -40.97 13.70 -10.43
N HIS A 664 -40.71 14.73 -9.64
CA HIS A 664 -39.60 14.73 -8.68
C HIS A 664 -39.85 13.75 -7.53
N GLU A 665 -41.06 13.72 -6.95
CA GLU A 665 -41.44 12.72 -5.94
C GLU A 665 -41.36 11.28 -6.47
N ASP A 666 -41.79 11.03 -7.70
CA ASP A 666 -41.76 9.71 -8.31
C ASP A 666 -40.31 9.29 -8.64
N SER A 667 -39.45 10.21 -9.12
CA SER A 667 -38.01 9.98 -9.30
C SER A 667 -37.28 9.70 -7.97
N ILE A 668 -37.65 10.40 -6.88
CA ILE A 668 -37.13 10.13 -5.53
C ILE A 668 -37.57 8.72 -5.05
N LYS A 669 -38.80 8.29 -5.35
CA LYS A 669 -39.26 6.92 -5.05
C LYS A 669 -38.46 5.89 -5.84
N GLU A 670 -38.25 6.09 -7.14
CA GLU A 670 -37.45 5.20 -7.99
C GLU A 670 -36.02 5.08 -7.47
N SER A 671 -35.32 6.20 -7.25
CA SER A 671 -33.97 6.24 -6.67
C SER A 671 -33.91 5.54 -5.32
N LYS A 672 -34.88 5.77 -4.42
CA LYS A 672 -34.96 5.07 -3.13
C LYS A 672 -35.16 3.56 -3.29
N THR A 673 -35.96 3.10 -4.26
CA THR A 673 -36.11 1.66 -4.54
C THR A 673 -34.85 1.05 -5.15
N GLU A 674 -34.11 1.78 -5.98
CA GLU A 674 -32.85 1.32 -6.56
C GLU A 674 -31.73 1.23 -5.49
N ILE A 675 -31.62 2.22 -4.61
CA ILE A 675 -30.70 2.20 -3.45
C ILE A 675 -31.04 1.01 -2.52
N LEU A 676 -32.32 0.72 -2.27
CA LEU A 676 -32.73 -0.45 -1.48
C LEU A 676 -32.43 -1.77 -2.20
N ALA A 677 -32.60 -1.84 -3.53
CA ALA A 677 -32.27 -3.01 -4.32
C ALA A 677 -30.76 -3.27 -4.36
N GLU A 678 -29.93 -2.23 -4.52
CA GLU A 678 -28.47 -2.36 -4.52
C GLU A 678 -27.92 -2.63 -3.12
N ARG A 679 -28.51 -2.06 -2.06
CA ARG A 679 -28.22 -2.46 -0.67
C ARG A 679 -28.53 -3.94 -0.44
N LYS A 680 -29.64 -4.46 -0.97
CA LYS A 680 -29.94 -5.89 -0.89
C LYS A 680 -28.90 -6.72 -1.66
N ARG A 681 -28.60 -6.37 -2.93
CA ARG A 681 -27.55 -7.05 -3.71
C ARG A 681 -26.19 -7.01 -3.00
N ALA A 682 -25.85 -5.93 -2.31
CA ALA A 682 -24.63 -5.81 -1.52
C ALA A 682 -24.63 -6.76 -0.30
N MET A 683 -25.76 -6.90 0.39
CA MET A 683 -25.95 -7.86 1.47
C MET A 683 -25.87 -9.32 0.97
N ASP A 684 -26.57 -9.63 -0.12
CA ASP A 684 -26.54 -10.95 -0.78
C ASP A 684 -25.10 -11.33 -1.22
N ARG A 685 -24.32 -10.34 -1.72
CA ARG A 685 -22.88 -10.50 -2.04
C ARG A 685 -22.00 -10.69 -0.80
N ALA A 686 -22.28 -9.98 0.30
CA ALA A 686 -21.55 -10.11 1.56
C ALA A 686 -21.75 -11.50 2.18
N GLU A 687 -22.99 -11.96 2.29
CA GLU A 687 -23.33 -13.32 2.75
C GLU A 687 -22.67 -14.41 1.89
N ALA A 688 -22.60 -14.23 0.57
CA ALA A 688 -21.92 -15.16 -0.33
C ALA A 688 -20.41 -15.20 -0.08
N SER A 689 -19.78 -14.04 0.15
CA SER A 689 -18.36 -13.94 0.50
C SER A 689 -18.07 -14.56 1.87
N GLU A 690 -18.95 -14.35 2.85
CA GLU A 690 -18.84 -14.90 4.21
C GLU A 690 -18.86 -16.43 4.16
N LYS A 691 -19.85 -17.02 3.48
CA LYS A 691 -19.96 -18.47 3.26
C LYS A 691 -18.75 -19.03 2.49
N GLU A 692 -18.16 -18.28 1.55
CA GLU A 692 -16.91 -18.68 0.89
C GLU A 692 -15.72 -18.65 1.86
N THR A 693 -15.66 -17.68 2.79
CA THR A 693 -14.61 -17.63 3.82
C THR A 693 -14.75 -18.72 4.88
N GLU A 694 -15.97 -19.07 5.32
CA GLU A 694 -16.21 -20.22 6.20
C GLU A 694 -15.73 -21.53 5.54
N LEU A 695 -16.08 -21.72 4.26
CA LEU A 695 -15.69 -22.92 3.51
C LEU A 695 -14.17 -22.98 3.26
N LYS A 696 -13.51 -21.82 3.08
CA LYS A 696 -12.04 -21.72 3.09
C LYS A 696 -11.44 -22.05 4.45
N GLN A 697 -11.97 -21.53 5.55
CA GLN A 697 -11.50 -21.83 6.92
C GLN A 697 -11.65 -23.31 7.25
N SER A 698 -12.79 -23.92 6.92
CA SER A 698 -13.04 -25.36 7.09
C SER A 698 -12.01 -26.20 6.33
N ARG A 699 -11.73 -25.87 5.06
CA ARG A 699 -10.66 -26.51 4.27
C ARG A 699 -9.29 -26.31 4.92
N MET A 700 -8.98 -25.10 5.39
CA MET A 700 -7.70 -24.79 6.03
C MET A 700 -7.50 -25.63 7.30
N ALA A 701 -8.52 -25.77 8.14
CA ALA A 701 -8.50 -26.65 9.32
C ALA A 701 -8.27 -28.14 8.96
N THR A 702 -8.88 -28.64 7.87
CA THR A 702 -8.59 -30.01 7.40
C THR A 702 -7.16 -30.18 6.89
N ILE A 703 -6.59 -29.15 6.26
CA ILE A 703 -5.19 -29.14 5.79
C ILE A 703 -4.21 -29.07 6.98
N GLU A 704 -4.52 -28.28 8.01
CA GLU A 704 -3.72 -28.22 9.24
C GLU A 704 -3.79 -29.54 10.00
N SER A 705 -4.96 -30.17 10.12
CA SER A 705 -5.10 -31.51 10.69
C SER A 705 -4.23 -32.53 9.94
N ALA A 706 -4.33 -32.59 8.60
CA ALA A 706 -3.49 -33.45 7.77
C ALA A 706 -1.98 -33.14 7.91
N LYS A 707 -1.60 -31.86 8.03
CA LYS A 707 -0.22 -31.44 8.29
C LYS A 707 0.28 -31.92 9.65
N THR A 708 -0.54 -31.86 10.71
CA THR A 708 -0.16 -32.39 12.03
C THR A 708 0.00 -33.91 12.02
N ALA A 709 -0.86 -34.63 11.29
CA ALA A 709 -0.76 -36.08 11.12
C ALA A 709 0.55 -36.47 10.39
N LEU A 710 0.83 -35.84 9.24
CA LEU A 710 2.08 -36.05 8.49
C LEU A 710 3.33 -35.70 9.29
N ASN A 711 3.29 -34.66 10.13
CA ASN A 711 4.41 -34.31 11.01
C ASN A 711 4.59 -35.35 12.14
N GLY A 712 3.50 -35.99 12.58
CA GLY A 712 3.52 -37.15 13.48
C GLY A 712 4.08 -38.42 12.83
N GLU A 713 3.87 -38.62 11.53
CA GLU A 713 4.46 -39.73 10.77
C GLU A 713 5.94 -39.49 10.46
N LEU A 714 6.31 -38.26 10.11
CA LEU A 714 7.71 -37.84 9.93
C LEU A 714 8.53 -38.03 11.21
N THR A 715 8.00 -37.63 12.37
CA THR A 715 8.70 -37.81 13.66
C THR A 715 8.82 -39.29 14.08
N ARG A 716 7.86 -40.16 13.73
CA ARG A 716 7.98 -41.61 13.92
C ARG A 716 9.06 -42.22 13.03
N THR A 717 9.00 -41.95 11.73
CA THR A 717 9.97 -42.48 10.74
C THR A 717 11.39 -41.97 10.98
N GLN A 718 11.55 -40.73 11.46
CA GLN A 718 12.84 -40.20 11.95
C GLN A 718 13.37 -41.01 13.15
N ALA A 719 12.52 -41.28 14.15
CA ALA A 719 12.91 -42.08 15.31
C ALA A 719 13.22 -43.56 14.95
N GLU A 720 12.58 -44.11 13.93
CA GLU A 720 12.91 -45.44 13.38
C GLU A 720 14.25 -45.43 12.62
N LEU A 721 14.49 -44.42 11.79
CA LEU A 721 15.78 -44.22 11.11
C LEU A 721 16.94 -44.10 12.11
N ASP A 722 16.76 -43.35 13.20
CA ASP A 722 17.80 -43.14 14.21
C ASP A 722 18.04 -44.40 15.08
N ARG A 723 17.02 -45.24 15.30
CA ARG A 723 17.23 -46.61 15.84
C ARG A 723 18.03 -47.50 14.88
N CYS A 724 17.68 -47.49 13.60
CA CYS A 724 18.41 -48.27 12.58
C CYS A 724 19.88 -47.83 12.47
N ARG A 725 20.16 -46.52 12.59
CA ARG A 725 21.53 -45.97 12.67
C ARG A 725 22.27 -46.49 13.90
N GLN A 726 21.65 -46.50 15.08
CA GLN A 726 22.26 -47.05 16.30
C GLN A 726 22.60 -48.54 16.15
N ILE A 727 21.70 -49.33 15.53
CA ILE A 727 21.94 -50.75 15.24
C ILE A 727 23.12 -50.93 14.25
N ILE A 728 23.22 -50.10 13.21
CA ILE A 728 24.36 -50.14 12.27
C ILE A 728 25.68 -49.84 13.00
N VAL A 729 25.74 -48.81 13.84
CA VAL A 729 26.96 -48.49 14.63
C VAL A 729 27.35 -49.66 15.54
N GLN A 730 26.40 -50.28 16.23
CA GLN A 730 26.65 -51.47 17.05
C GLN A 730 27.16 -52.66 16.22
N LEU A 731 26.65 -52.86 14.99
CA LEU A 731 27.13 -53.90 14.09
C LEU A 731 28.56 -53.61 13.58
N GLU A 732 28.90 -52.35 13.31
CA GLU A 732 30.27 -51.95 12.96
C GLU A 732 31.25 -52.14 14.13
N GLU A 733 30.86 -51.82 15.37
CA GLU A 733 31.68 -52.05 16.56
C GLU A 733 31.91 -53.55 16.79
N ASN A 734 30.85 -54.36 16.63
CA ASN A 734 30.96 -55.82 16.67
C ASN A 734 31.87 -56.36 15.56
N LEU A 735 31.76 -55.86 14.32
CA LEU A 735 32.63 -56.26 13.22
C LEU A 735 34.11 -55.93 13.51
N LYS A 736 34.41 -54.70 13.96
CA LYS A 736 35.77 -54.29 14.37
C LYS A 736 36.31 -55.19 15.50
N SER A 737 35.46 -55.60 16.45
CA SER A 737 35.86 -56.57 17.49
C SER A 737 36.21 -57.94 16.91
N GLN A 738 35.42 -58.46 15.96
CA GLN A 738 35.68 -59.72 15.27
C GLN A 738 36.95 -59.65 14.40
N GLU A 739 37.21 -58.53 13.73
CA GLU A 739 38.46 -58.28 12.99
C GLU A 739 39.67 -58.31 13.94
N THR A 740 39.62 -57.65 15.11
CA THR A 740 40.72 -57.72 16.09
C THR A 740 40.94 -59.13 16.64
N LEU A 741 39.87 -59.92 16.82
CA LEU A 741 39.95 -61.31 17.24
C LEU A 741 40.56 -62.20 16.14
N GLY A 742 40.15 -62.01 14.88
CA GLY A 742 40.70 -62.70 13.72
C GLY A 742 42.20 -62.43 13.54
N ASN A 743 42.60 -61.15 13.57
CA ASN A 743 44.00 -60.73 13.56
C ASN A 743 44.82 -61.36 14.71
N SER A 744 44.21 -61.58 15.88
CA SER A 744 44.85 -62.27 17.01
C SER A 744 45.06 -63.77 16.73
N PHE A 745 44.05 -64.45 16.17
CA PHE A 745 44.16 -65.85 15.76
C PHE A 745 45.17 -66.06 14.63
N GLU A 746 45.19 -65.20 13.61
CA GLU A 746 46.17 -65.26 12.51
C GLU A 746 47.61 -65.10 13.02
N ARG A 747 47.85 -64.19 13.97
CA ARG A 747 49.16 -64.04 14.65
C ARG A 747 49.50 -65.30 15.46
N HIS A 748 48.55 -65.87 16.20
CA HIS A 748 48.80 -67.08 16.98
C HIS A 748 49.09 -68.30 16.08
N GLN A 749 48.35 -68.45 14.98
CA GLN A 749 48.61 -69.48 13.97
C GLN A 749 49.96 -69.28 13.28
N SER A 750 50.34 -68.03 12.98
CA SER A 750 51.67 -67.71 12.41
C SER A 750 52.80 -68.07 13.38
N ASN A 751 52.65 -67.76 14.66
CA ASN A 751 53.61 -68.13 15.70
C ASN A 751 53.73 -69.65 15.86
N LEU A 752 52.60 -70.38 15.87
CA LEU A 752 52.59 -71.85 15.95
C LEU A 752 53.22 -72.49 14.70
N ASN A 753 52.98 -71.94 13.51
CA ASN A 753 53.64 -72.40 12.29
C ASN A 753 55.15 -72.21 12.36
N PHE A 754 55.62 -71.05 12.85
CA PHE A 754 57.04 -70.76 13.05
C PHE A 754 57.66 -71.69 14.12
N GLU A 755 56.96 -71.98 15.22
CA GLU A 755 57.41 -72.95 16.23
C GLU A 755 57.51 -74.37 15.65
N ILE A 756 56.54 -74.80 14.85
CA ILE A 756 56.58 -76.07 14.10
C ILE A 756 57.76 -76.10 13.11
N GLU A 757 58.10 -74.98 12.47
CA GLU A 757 59.22 -74.87 11.53
C GLU A 757 60.58 -74.96 12.26
N ASN A 758 60.75 -74.23 13.37
CA ASN A 758 61.93 -74.38 14.24
C ASN A 758 62.10 -75.82 14.75
N LEU A 759 61.01 -76.46 15.21
CA LEU A 759 61.04 -77.86 15.66
C LEU A 759 61.37 -78.84 14.52
N ARG A 760 61.01 -78.54 13.27
CA ARG A 760 61.43 -79.33 12.09
C ARG A 760 62.92 -79.18 11.83
N ASP A 761 63.46 -77.96 11.91
CA ASP A 761 64.88 -77.69 11.71
C ASP A 761 65.74 -78.28 12.82
N GLU A 762 65.32 -78.20 14.09
CA GLU A 762 65.94 -78.93 15.20
C GLU A 762 65.92 -80.45 14.96
N ASN A 763 64.79 -81.00 14.50
CA ASN A 763 64.68 -82.43 14.20
C ASN A 763 65.60 -82.84 13.03
N CYS A 764 65.77 -81.98 12.02
CA CYS A 764 66.73 -82.15 10.93
C CYS A 764 68.19 -82.07 11.42
N ALA A 765 68.52 -81.13 12.30
CA ALA A 765 69.83 -81.00 12.92
C ALA A 765 70.18 -82.20 13.81
N LEU A 766 69.22 -82.70 14.59
CA LEU A 766 69.35 -83.92 15.39
C LEU A 766 69.54 -85.16 14.49
N LYS A 767 68.76 -85.31 13.41
CA LYS A 767 68.96 -86.36 12.40
C LYS A 767 70.35 -86.28 11.76
N ALA A 768 70.86 -85.09 11.47
CA ALA A 768 72.21 -84.89 10.95
C ALA A 768 73.30 -85.26 11.97
N LYS A 769 73.11 -84.90 13.25
CA LYS A 769 74.01 -85.27 14.36
C LYS A 769 74.05 -86.79 14.56
N ILE A 770 72.89 -87.44 14.56
CA ILE A 770 72.74 -88.90 14.63
C ILE A 770 73.45 -89.59 13.46
N ARG A 771 73.27 -89.11 12.22
CA ARG A 771 74.00 -89.65 11.04
C ARG A 771 75.52 -89.52 11.18
N ARG A 772 76.02 -88.40 11.72
CA ARG A 772 77.46 -88.24 12.01
C ARG A 772 77.94 -89.22 13.07
N GLN A 773 77.18 -89.41 14.14
CA GLN A 773 77.50 -90.38 15.20
C GLN A 773 77.50 -91.82 14.67
N TYR A 774 76.52 -92.22 13.86
CA TYR A 774 76.55 -93.54 13.20
C TYR A 774 77.78 -93.71 12.29
N LYS A 775 78.12 -92.71 11.46
CA LYS A 775 79.32 -92.78 10.60
C LYS A 775 80.62 -92.84 11.42
N GLN A 776 80.66 -92.19 12.58
CA GLN A 776 81.81 -92.25 13.49
C GLN A 776 81.92 -93.60 14.22
N ILE A 777 80.78 -94.20 14.62
CA ILE A 777 80.75 -95.57 15.15
C ILE A 777 81.21 -96.55 14.07
N GLU A 778 80.69 -96.46 12.85
CA GLU A 778 81.08 -97.31 11.71
C GLU A 778 82.59 -97.23 11.41
N LEU A 779 83.18 -96.03 11.47
CA LEU A 779 84.63 -95.83 11.30
C LEU A 779 85.45 -96.42 12.47
N LEU A 780 84.94 -96.35 13.71
CA LEU A 780 85.56 -97.00 14.86
C LEU A 780 85.47 -98.52 14.77
N THR A 781 84.33 -99.08 14.37
CA THR A 781 84.18 -100.52 14.13
C THR A 781 85.13 -100.99 13.03
N GLN A 782 85.30 -100.22 11.96
CA GLN A 782 86.31 -100.51 10.93
C GLN A 782 87.74 -100.42 11.45
N GLN A 783 88.05 -99.49 12.37
CA GLN A 783 89.36 -99.48 13.04
C GLN A 783 89.56 -100.72 13.91
N ASP A 784 88.57 -101.11 14.72
CA ASP A 784 88.62 -102.29 15.58
C ASP A 784 88.75 -103.58 14.74
N GLU A 785 88.01 -103.70 13.63
CA GLU A 785 88.17 -104.78 12.65
C GLU A 785 89.60 -104.83 12.07
N THR A 786 90.17 -103.68 11.66
CA THR A 786 91.57 -103.66 11.17
C THR A 786 92.61 -103.91 12.26
N ASN A 787 92.31 -103.58 13.52
CA ASN A 787 93.15 -103.90 14.67
C ASN A 787 93.11 -105.40 14.99
N ASP A 788 91.94 -106.04 14.88
CA ASP A 788 91.81 -107.49 15.04
C ASP A 788 92.43 -108.27 13.86
N GLU A 789 92.37 -107.74 12.63
CA GLU A 789 93.17 -108.27 11.51
C GLU A 789 94.67 -108.11 11.77
N LEU A 790 95.13 -106.95 12.27
CA LEU A 790 96.54 -106.73 12.68
C LEU A 790 96.97 -107.70 13.78
N ASN A 791 96.19 -107.83 14.87
CA ASN A 791 96.41 -108.79 15.94
C ASN A 791 96.47 -110.22 15.40
N HIS A 792 95.63 -110.58 14.43
CA HIS A 792 95.65 -111.89 13.77
C HIS A 792 96.90 -112.09 12.91
N PHE A 793 97.38 -111.04 12.21
CA PHE A 793 98.65 -111.08 11.49
C PHE A 793 99.86 -111.19 12.45
N GLU A 794 99.89 -110.42 13.54
CA GLU A 794 100.96 -110.48 14.54
C GLU A 794 101.03 -111.87 15.21
N ASN A 795 99.90 -112.42 15.67
CA ASN A 795 99.78 -113.79 16.19
C ASN A 795 100.18 -114.87 15.17
N LYS A 796 100.13 -114.55 13.87
CA LYS A 796 100.51 -115.46 12.78
C LYS A 796 102.00 -115.36 12.43
N THR A 797 102.61 -114.18 12.60
CA THR A 797 104.08 -114.03 12.57
C THR A 797 104.76 -114.62 13.82
N GLU A 798 104.16 -114.49 15.01
CA GLU A 798 104.66 -115.16 16.23
C GLU A 798 104.54 -116.69 16.20
N ARG A 799 103.81 -117.25 15.22
CA ARG A 799 103.75 -118.70 14.95
C ARG A 799 104.61 -119.13 13.75
N LEU A 800 105.42 -118.22 13.21
CA LEU A 800 106.35 -118.44 12.10
C LEU A 800 107.81 -118.09 12.47
N LEU A 801 108.07 -117.89 13.77
CA LEU A 801 109.37 -117.71 14.42
C LEU A 801 109.50 -118.69 15.60
#